data_AF-C3JCV4-F1
#
_entry.id   AF-C3JCV4-F1
#
_cell.length_a   1.000
_cell.length_b   1.000
_cell.length_c   1.000
_cell.angle_alpha   90.00
_cell.angle_beta   90.00
_cell.angle_gamma   90.00
#
_symmetry.space_group_name_H-M   'P 1'
#
loop_
_entity.id
_entity.type
_entity.pdbx_description
1 polymer ?
#
loop_
_entity_poly.entity_id
_entity_poly.type
_entity_poly.pdbx_seq_one_letter_code
_entity_poly.pdbx_strand_id
1 'polypeptide(L)'
;MKEIYFVMKRRFVFLLATIVAFTAMGTTSIWAQESLGVTVAGVEVTSANAADLMKEIGKGTGKISYDVESHTLTLDGVNLAIDDTTNPIETSSDLSNFTIELKGDNVITSKGGRFDLASPNNTIKGSGSLSYDASAAVAIFLDNSNLTIEGGCTVDVKGAWGITGDMGLSEILLVKASTLKAKGEKGSISDLKDIKLEDCVITAPANAKIVEGFVVLGEEVCTEQVVIEKVSVDYDITVKGVKVNASNASDILGDGSVSYSAETKTLFLRNATLEGGDKPALEVKSDLYISLEGANTLSATSSDAILLEADVEIRGEGSLNVKSKEQAGLKATKGLTVKGTSIVAEGVYGFLGDKNKLSFVNAKVELQGSTASLSGFGEVAFEGCHIHTPKGAKVDKGVIYLNGAICKEKVLIDKTIDYLFVGGKTLTSENYEDLFGDGSVRYDVEKRILTLNNFSFKTIAGESGINAASKLADITIVVNGTNTIETPYFGLAFSTNALIKGQGTLKVKTGSAAIALSGATLTIEEGVDVDLESDDNAITGLLSYPGSLVFKKAKVKILGAKGAINKCSSVTFEDCAILSPEGAKMEGDRLVLNGAAITTPVIIGVKGVSVDEVEASSAKIWATSGKVHLTVDTPTRVCIFSLDGVCLHATEVAGYATFALPSSSYIVEVGNTTRKVLVR
;
A
#
# COMPACT_ATOMS: atom_id res chain seq x y z
N MET A 1 30.68 -87.09 78.34
CA MET A 1 29.78 -87.54 77.25
C MET A 1 28.38 -87.87 77.80
N LYS A 2 27.74 -86.92 78.49
CA LYS A 2 26.31 -86.95 78.88
C LYS A 2 25.75 -85.53 79.17
N GLU A 3 26.38 -84.49 78.61
CA GLU A 3 25.98 -83.07 78.80
C GLU A 3 25.84 -82.27 77.48
N ILE A 4 25.76 -82.94 76.32
CA ILE A 4 25.46 -82.28 75.03
C ILE A 4 24.03 -82.58 74.55
N TYR A 5 23.28 -83.46 75.23
CA TYR A 5 21.94 -83.89 74.79
C TYR A 5 20.76 -83.12 75.42
N PHE A 6 21.00 -82.22 76.39
CA PHE A 6 19.90 -81.50 77.09
C PHE A 6 19.72 -80.03 76.66
N VAL A 7 20.68 -79.43 75.93
CA VAL A 7 20.58 -78.03 75.46
C VAL A 7 19.91 -77.90 74.08
N MET A 8 19.85 -78.97 73.28
CA MET A 8 19.20 -78.95 71.95
C MET A 8 17.67 -79.11 71.96
N LYS A 9 17.06 -79.59 73.05
CA LYS A 9 15.60 -79.86 73.08
C LYS A 9 14.73 -78.67 73.52
N ARG A 10 15.32 -77.61 74.09
CA ARG A 10 14.57 -76.40 74.53
C ARG A 10 14.61 -75.25 73.51
N ARG A 11 15.50 -75.31 72.50
CA ARG A 11 15.58 -74.32 71.41
C ARG A 11 14.74 -74.67 70.16
N PHE A 12 14.29 -75.93 70.02
CA PHE A 12 13.46 -76.33 68.86
C PHE A 12 11.94 -76.20 69.11
N VAL A 13 11.48 -76.22 70.36
CA VAL A 13 10.04 -76.05 70.68
C VAL A 13 9.63 -74.56 70.76
N PHE A 14 10.57 -73.65 71.08
CA PHE A 14 10.30 -72.20 71.06
C PHE A 14 10.33 -71.59 69.66
N LEU A 15 11.00 -72.22 68.68
CA LEU A 15 11.03 -71.75 67.29
C LEU A 15 9.77 -72.16 66.49
N LEU A 16 9.13 -73.28 66.86
CA LEU A 16 7.88 -73.71 66.21
C LEU A 16 6.62 -73.05 66.80
N ALA A 17 6.65 -72.60 68.06
CA ALA A 17 5.52 -71.91 68.69
C ALA A 17 5.42 -70.42 68.31
N THR A 18 6.51 -69.76 67.90
CA THR A 18 6.48 -68.38 67.38
C THR A 18 6.10 -68.29 65.91
N ILE A 19 6.32 -69.34 65.11
CA ILE A 19 5.94 -69.36 63.69
C ILE A 19 4.44 -69.66 63.49
N VAL A 20 3.79 -70.39 64.40
CA VAL A 20 2.34 -70.67 64.33
C VAL A 20 1.50 -69.56 64.99
N ALA A 21 2.10 -68.67 65.79
CA ALA A 21 1.39 -67.50 66.34
C ALA A 21 1.35 -66.30 65.38
N PHE A 22 2.22 -66.26 64.35
CA PHE A 22 2.22 -65.19 63.34
C PHE A 22 1.25 -65.42 62.18
N THR A 23 0.75 -66.65 61.98
CA THR A 23 -0.23 -66.95 60.93
C THR A 23 -1.69 -66.76 61.36
N ALA A 24 -1.93 -66.24 62.57
CA ALA A 24 -3.27 -65.95 63.10
C ALA A 24 -3.52 -64.46 63.40
N MET A 25 -2.58 -63.56 63.09
CA MET A 25 -2.87 -62.13 62.99
C MET A 25 -2.88 -61.78 61.51
N GLY A 26 -4.05 -61.39 60.99
CA GLY A 26 -4.27 -61.14 59.57
C GLY A 26 -3.16 -60.27 58.99
N THR A 27 -2.45 -60.81 58.00
CA THR A 27 -1.65 -60.00 57.09
C THR A 27 -2.62 -59.15 56.29
N THR A 28 -2.89 -57.93 56.74
CA THR A 28 -3.21 -56.87 55.80
C THR A 28 -1.95 -56.70 54.95
N SER A 29 -1.93 -57.33 53.78
CA SER A 29 -0.99 -57.02 52.73
C SER A 29 -1.13 -55.52 52.43
N ILE A 30 -0.19 -54.72 52.93
CA ILE A 30 0.01 -53.36 52.46
C ILE A 30 0.63 -53.53 51.08
N TRP A 31 -0.19 -53.45 50.04
CA TRP A 31 0.31 -53.31 48.68
C TRP A 31 1.08 -51.98 48.66
N ALA A 32 2.37 -52.01 48.34
CA ALA A 32 3.10 -50.78 48.01
C ALA A 32 2.38 -50.17 46.80
N GLN A 33 1.81 -48.99 47.00
CA GLN A 33 1.07 -48.33 45.94
C GLN A 33 2.06 -47.66 45.00
N GLU A 34 1.96 -47.95 43.70
CA GLU A 34 2.89 -47.39 42.72
C GLU A 34 2.65 -45.88 42.58
N SER A 35 3.75 -45.12 42.71
CA SER A 35 3.82 -43.69 42.43
C SER A 35 3.38 -43.40 40.99
N LEU A 36 2.61 -42.34 40.80
CA LEU A 36 2.28 -41.83 39.47
C LEU A 36 3.24 -40.72 39.00
N GLY A 37 4.39 -40.56 39.67
CA GLY A 37 5.42 -39.60 39.29
C GLY A 37 5.06 -38.14 39.59
N VAL A 38 4.05 -37.90 40.42
CA VAL A 38 3.60 -36.57 40.84
C VAL A 38 3.46 -36.56 42.37
N THR A 39 3.92 -35.50 43.01
CA THR A 39 3.72 -35.24 44.44
C THR A 39 3.05 -33.88 44.61
N VAL A 40 2.02 -33.80 45.44
CA VAL A 40 1.29 -32.56 45.71
C VAL A 40 1.31 -32.28 47.22
N ALA A 41 1.92 -31.16 47.61
CA ALA A 41 2.07 -30.74 49.00
C ALA A 41 2.61 -31.86 49.94
N GLY A 42 3.57 -32.63 49.44
CA GLY A 42 4.20 -33.75 50.14
C GLY A 42 3.41 -35.06 50.12
N VAL A 43 2.23 -35.10 49.49
CA VAL A 43 1.45 -36.32 49.26
C VAL A 43 1.77 -36.88 47.87
N GLU A 44 2.31 -38.09 47.85
CA GLU A 44 2.56 -38.83 46.61
C GLU A 44 1.23 -39.20 45.94
N VAL A 45 1.11 -38.88 44.65
CA VAL A 45 -0.09 -39.17 43.87
C VAL A 45 -0.07 -40.63 43.46
N THR A 46 -1.16 -41.32 43.79
CA THR A 46 -1.37 -42.74 43.53
C THR A 46 -2.77 -42.96 42.99
N SER A 47 -3.04 -44.15 42.43
CA SER A 47 -4.36 -44.51 41.92
C SER A 47 -5.51 -44.44 42.94
N ALA A 48 -5.22 -44.48 44.25
CA ALA A 48 -6.24 -44.44 45.31
C ALA A 48 -6.63 -43.02 45.69
N ASN A 49 -5.69 -42.08 45.64
CA ASN A 49 -5.91 -40.69 46.05
C ASN A 49 -6.08 -39.72 44.86
N ALA A 50 -5.78 -40.16 43.64
CA ALA A 50 -5.85 -39.37 42.42
C ALA A 50 -7.21 -38.65 42.20
N ALA A 51 -8.34 -39.24 42.62
CA ALA A 51 -9.64 -38.60 42.42
C ALA A 51 -9.90 -37.37 43.32
N ASP A 52 -9.20 -37.26 44.46
CA ASP A 52 -9.37 -36.19 45.46
C ASP A 52 -8.19 -36.14 46.44
N LEU A 53 -7.10 -35.49 46.02
CA LEU A 53 -5.86 -35.37 46.79
C LEU A 53 -6.01 -34.49 48.03
N MET A 54 -6.96 -33.54 48.02
CA MET A 54 -7.17 -32.61 49.13
C MET A 54 -7.56 -33.34 50.43
N LYS A 55 -8.22 -34.50 50.32
CA LYS A 55 -8.57 -35.35 51.48
C LYS A 55 -7.34 -35.87 52.23
N GLU A 56 -6.27 -36.20 51.52
CA GLU A 56 -5.05 -36.73 52.14
C GLU A 56 -4.09 -35.62 52.57
N ILE A 57 -4.04 -34.51 51.83
CA ILE A 57 -3.31 -33.30 52.23
C ILE A 57 -3.85 -32.78 53.57
N GLY A 58 -5.17 -32.88 53.79
CA GLY A 58 -5.81 -32.65 55.09
C GLY A 58 -5.85 -31.18 55.54
N LYS A 59 -5.40 -30.26 54.69
CA LYS A 59 -5.41 -28.81 54.93
C LYS A 59 -5.72 -28.06 53.62
N GLY A 60 -6.52 -27.01 53.71
CA GLY A 60 -6.95 -26.21 52.56
C GLY A 60 -8.40 -26.46 52.13
N THR A 61 -8.81 -25.81 51.05
CA THR A 61 -10.14 -25.96 50.44
C THR A 61 -10.04 -26.13 48.93
N GLY A 62 -11.17 -26.44 48.27
CA GLY A 62 -11.23 -26.73 46.84
C GLY A 62 -10.98 -28.21 46.55
N LYS A 63 -10.77 -28.53 45.27
CA LYS A 63 -10.53 -29.90 44.83
C LYS A 63 -9.24 -29.98 44.01
N ILE A 64 -8.43 -30.99 44.32
CA ILE A 64 -7.26 -31.37 43.53
C ILE A 64 -7.48 -32.81 43.07
N SER A 65 -7.43 -33.06 41.77
CA SER A 65 -7.54 -34.40 41.21
C SER A 65 -6.53 -34.61 40.10
N TYR A 66 -6.07 -35.84 39.93
CA TYR A 66 -5.13 -36.25 38.90
C TYR A 66 -5.78 -37.30 37.99
N ASP A 67 -5.75 -37.05 36.69
CA ASP A 67 -6.17 -37.98 35.66
C ASP A 67 -4.93 -38.64 35.04
N VAL A 68 -4.81 -39.96 35.24
CA VAL A 68 -3.63 -40.73 34.85
C VAL A 68 -3.51 -40.88 33.33
N GLU A 69 -4.62 -40.98 32.62
CA GLU A 69 -4.62 -41.21 31.18
C GLU A 69 -4.10 -39.97 30.43
N SER A 70 -4.54 -38.79 30.84
CA SER A 70 -4.13 -37.52 30.26
C SER A 70 -2.93 -36.85 30.94
N HIS A 71 -2.45 -37.42 32.05
CA HIS A 71 -1.43 -36.83 32.94
C HIS A 71 -1.81 -35.40 33.39
N THR A 72 -3.08 -35.20 33.76
CA THR A 72 -3.64 -33.89 34.10
C THR A 72 -3.94 -33.76 35.59
N LEU A 73 -3.28 -32.84 36.28
CA LEU A 73 -3.64 -32.37 37.61
C LEU A 73 -4.63 -31.19 37.50
N THR A 74 -5.89 -31.40 37.86
CA THR A 74 -6.89 -30.33 37.92
C THR A 74 -6.86 -29.65 39.29
N LEU A 75 -6.69 -28.32 39.30
CA LEU A 75 -6.92 -27.47 40.46
C LEU A 75 -8.26 -26.75 40.27
N ASP A 76 -9.22 -27.01 41.14
CA ASP A 76 -10.56 -26.44 41.08
C ASP A 76 -10.90 -25.69 42.38
N GLY A 77 -10.78 -24.36 42.34
CA GLY A 77 -11.07 -23.48 43.48
C GLY A 77 -10.18 -23.73 44.71
N VAL A 78 -8.92 -24.12 44.49
CA VAL A 78 -7.99 -24.54 45.54
C VAL A 78 -7.55 -23.34 46.38
N ASN A 79 -7.55 -23.50 47.71
CA ASN A 79 -6.87 -22.58 48.62
C ASN A 79 -5.99 -23.40 49.57
N LEU A 80 -4.67 -23.31 49.42
CA LEU A 80 -3.71 -24.16 50.11
C LEU A 80 -2.53 -23.36 50.67
N ALA A 81 -2.35 -23.41 51.99
CA ALA A 81 -1.19 -22.85 52.68
C ALA A 81 -0.23 -23.95 53.15
N ILE A 82 1.03 -23.83 52.76
CA ILE A 82 2.13 -24.73 53.12
C ILE A 82 3.10 -23.93 54.01
N ASP A 83 3.14 -24.27 55.30
CA ASP A 83 3.83 -23.48 56.31
C ASP A 83 5.34 -23.76 56.44
N ASP A 84 5.88 -24.61 55.58
CA ASP A 84 7.25 -25.10 55.55
C ASP A 84 7.84 -25.06 54.13
N THR A 85 8.90 -25.83 53.89
CA THR A 85 9.63 -25.90 52.62
C THR A 85 9.11 -26.99 51.69
N THR A 86 7.96 -27.59 51.97
CA THR A 86 7.38 -28.61 51.10
C THR A 86 6.95 -27.98 49.78
N ASN A 87 7.34 -28.63 48.68
CA ASN A 87 6.95 -28.21 47.33
C ASN A 87 5.44 -28.42 47.14
N PRO A 88 4.70 -27.42 46.62
CA PRO A 88 3.28 -27.61 46.37
C PRO A 88 3.00 -28.63 45.26
N ILE A 89 3.84 -28.68 44.22
CA ILE A 89 3.74 -29.62 43.10
C ILE A 89 5.16 -30.02 42.70
N GLU A 90 5.41 -31.32 42.59
CA GLU A 90 6.65 -31.91 42.07
C GLU A 90 6.30 -32.96 41.03
N THR A 91 7.04 -32.97 39.91
CA THR A 91 6.84 -33.96 38.84
C THR A 91 8.15 -34.70 38.57
N SER A 92 8.07 -36.00 38.30
CA SER A 92 9.21 -36.82 37.87
C SER A 92 9.57 -36.56 36.41
N SER A 93 10.86 -36.68 36.09
CA SER A 93 11.37 -36.69 34.71
C SER A 93 11.04 -37.98 33.94
N ASP A 94 10.51 -39.00 34.61
CA ASP A 94 9.99 -40.22 33.97
C ASP A 94 8.66 -39.99 33.24
N LEU A 95 7.96 -38.88 33.52
CA LEU A 95 6.74 -38.50 32.79
C LEU A 95 7.10 -38.03 31.38
N SER A 96 6.28 -38.37 30.38
CA SER A 96 6.45 -37.81 29.02
C SER A 96 5.96 -36.37 28.92
N ASN A 97 4.94 -36.04 29.70
CA ASN A 97 4.27 -34.75 29.76
C ASN A 97 3.47 -34.63 31.06
N PHE A 98 3.18 -33.39 31.47
CA PHE A 98 2.34 -33.11 32.63
C PHE A 98 1.50 -31.85 32.39
N THR A 99 0.22 -31.90 32.75
CA THR A 99 -0.69 -30.75 32.62
C THR A 99 -1.23 -30.35 33.98
N ILE A 100 -1.23 -29.06 34.29
CA ILE A 100 -2.04 -28.45 35.35
C ILE A 100 -3.23 -27.77 34.68
N GLU A 101 -4.45 -28.25 34.93
CA GLU A 101 -5.68 -27.63 34.48
C GLU A 101 -6.29 -26.77 35.58
N LEU A 102 -6.41 -25.47 35.33
CA LEU A 102 -6.96 -24.48 36.24
C LEU A 102 -8.46 -24.28 36.01
N LYS A 103 -9.25 -24.52 37.05
CA LYS A 103 -10.67 -24.21 37.15
C LYS A 103 -10.91 -23.33 38.38
N GLY A 104 -11.79 -22.34 38.23
CA GLY A 104 -12.01 -21.32 39.26
C GLY A 104 -10.73 -20.55 39.63
N ASP A 105 -10.73 -19.92 40.79
CA ASP A 105 -9.57 -19.21 41.33
C ASP A 105 -8.80 -20.10 42.31
N ASN A 106 -7.52 -20.34 42.02
CA ASN A 106 -6.65 -21.19 42.82
C ASN A 106 -5.58 -20.33 43.50
N VAL A 107 -5.43 -20.47 44.81
CA VAL A 107 -4.47 -19.72 45.63
C VAL A 107 -3.61 -20.72 46.40
N ILE A 108 -2.30 -20.62 46.23
CA ILE A 108 -1.33 -21.45 46.94
C ILE A 108 -0.29 -20.51 47.58
N THR A 109 0.14 -20.81 48.80
CA THR A 109 1.26 -20.11 49.44
C THR A 109 2.21 -21.12 50.07
N SER A 110 3.52 -20.93 49.96
CA SER A 110 4.52 -21.73 50.66
C SER A 110 5.58 -20.84 51.35
N LYS A 111 6.23 -21.34 52.42
CA LYS A 111 7.34 -20.63 53.10
C LYS A 111 8.72 -20.95 52.55
N GLY A 112 8.80 -21.77 51.51
CA GLY A 112 10.08 -22.19 50.94
C GLY A 112 10.01 -23.31 49.90
N GLY A 113 8.82 -23.76 49.53
CA GLY A 113 8.63 -24.72 48.46
C GLY A 113 8.62 -24.04 47.09
N ARG A 114 8.79 -24.83 46.03
CA ARG A 114 8.68 -24.40 44.63
C ARG A 114 7.77 -25.35 43.86
N PHE A 115 7.20 -24.91 42.76
CA PHE A 115 6.71 -25.84 41.75
C PHE A 115 7.95 -26.43 41.07
N ASP A 116 8.20 -27.71 41.28
CA ASP A 116 9.38 -28.41 40.76
C ASP A 116 8.97 -29.26 39.56
N LEU A 117 9.17 -28.71 38.36
CA LEU A 117 8.66 -29.29 37.12
C LEU A 117 9.79 -30.00 36.37
N ALA A 118 10.06 -31.27 36.68
CA ALA A 118 11.06 -32.09 35.98
C ALA A 118 10.51 -32.93 34.81
N SER A 119 9.18 -33.03 34.64
CA SER A 119 8.58 -33.64 33.44
C SER A 119 9.03 -32.84 32.21
N PRO A 120 9.54 -33.44 31.11
CA PRO A 120 10.17 -32.71 30.00
C PRO A 120 9.27 -31.66 29.34
N ASN A 121 7.95 -31.87 29.35
CA ASN A 121 6.97 -30.95 28.78
C ASN A 121 5.83 -30.71 29.78
N ASN A 122 5.73 -29.49 30.28
CA ASN A 122 4.70 -29.07 31.23
C ASN A 122 3.74 -28.08 30.57
N THR A 123 2.46 -28.19 30.91
CA THR A 123 1.43 -27.26 30.43
C THR A 123 0.58 -26.75 31.59
N ILE A 124 0.36 -25.44 31.69
CA ILE A 124 -0.66 -24.85 32.55
C ILE A 124 -1.75 -24.27 31.64
N LYS A 125 -2.99 -24.74 31.81
CA LYS A 125 -4.12 -24.34 30.95
C LYS A 125 -5.45 -24.28 31.70
N GLY A 126 -6.51 -23.88 31.00
CA GLY A 126 -7.88 -23.86 31.53
C GLY A 126 -8.41 -22.45 31.68
N SER A 127 -9.69 -22.31 32.01
CA SER A 127 -10.35 -21.01 32.13
C SER A 127 -10.15 -20.32 33.49
N GLY A 128 -9.48 -21.00 34.44
CA GLY A 128 -9.26 -20.52 35.80
C GLY A 128 -7.98 -19.70 35.99
N SER A 129 -7.70 -19.37 37.25
CA SER A 129 -6.51 -18.65 37.68
C SER A 129 -5.68 -19.44 38.70
N LEU A 130 -4.37 -19.18 38.74
CA LEU A 130 -3.44 -19.62 39.76
C LEU A 130 -2.71 -18.40 40.32
N SER A 131 -2.82 -18.17 41.61
CA SER A 131 -1.96 -17.26 42.37
C SER A 131 -1.06 -18.08 43.29
N TYR A 132 0.25 -18.02 43.09
CA TYR A 132 1.23 -18.72 43.92
C TYR A 132 2.27 -17.77 44.51
N ASP A 133 2.38 -17.76 45.83
CA ASP A 133 3.42 -17.02 46.56
C ASP A 133 4.36 -17.98 47.30
N ALA A 134 5.62 -18.03 46.89
CA ALA A 134 6.65 -18.90 47.43
C ALA A 134 7.47 -18.28 48.60
N SER A 135 7.06 -17.12 49.13
CA SER A 135 7.64 -16.44 50.31
C SER A 135 9.17 -16.58 50.44
N ALA A 136 9.91 -16.19 49.38
CA ALA A 136 11.38 -16.21 49.24
C ALA A 136 12.04 -17.46 48.63
N ALA A 137 11.30 -18.49 48.20
CA ALA A 137 11.81 -19.53 47.30
C ALA A 137 11.59 -19.19 45.81
N VAL A 138 12.06 -20.05 44.92
CA VAL A 138 11.68 -20.01 43.50
C VAL A 138 10.19 -20.34 43.39
N ALA A 139 9.40 -19.56 42.65
CA ALA A 139 7.98 -19.90 42.49
C ALA A 139 7.80 -21.08 41.50
N ILE A 140 8.28 -20.95 40.27
CA ILE A 140 8.31 -22.07 39.30
C ILE A 140 9.75 -22.35 38.89
N PHE A 141 10.19 -23.59 39.12
CA PHE A 141 11.48 -24.09 38.67
C PHE A 141 11.30 -25.11 37.55
N LEU A 142 11.96 -24.86 36.42
CA LEU A 142 12.02 -25.79 35.29
C LEU A 142 13.30 -26.60 35.39
N ASP A 143 13.19 -27.84 35.89
CA ASP A 143 14.33 -28.76 35.97
C ASP A 143 14.52 -29.45 34.62
N ASN A 144 15.40 -28.89 33.79
CA ASN A 144 15.72 -29.41 32.46
C ASN A 144 14.46 -29.69 31.60
N SER A 145 13.45 -28.83 31.73
CA SER A 145 12.11 -29.01 31.19
C SER A 145 11.54 -27.75 30.54
N ASN A 146 10.44 -27.92 29.80
CA ASN A 146 9.73 -26.82 29.16
C ASN A 146 8.39 -26.53 29.87
N LEU A 147 7.94 -25.28 29.78
CA LEU A 147 6.64 -24.85 30.27
C LEU A 147 5.87 -24.10 29.18
N THR A 148 4.65 -24.55 28.90
CA THR A 148 3.66 -23.84 28.09
C THR A 148 2.52 -23.34 28.96
N ILE A 149 2.19 -22.05 28.88
CA ILE A 149 1.01 -21.46 29.53
C ILE A 149 0.02 -21.08 28.42
N GLU A 150 -1.14 -21.75 28.39
CA GLU A 150 -2.10 -21.61 27.29
C GLU A 150 -3.57 -21.70 27.76
N GLY A 151 -4.52 -21.68 26.81
CA GLY A 151 -5.94 -21.87 27.12
C GLY A 151 -6.64 -20.67 27.77
N GLY A 152 -6.00 -19.49 27.77
CA GLY A 152 -6.59 -18.26 28.31
C GLY A 152 -6.56 -18.14 29.83
N CYS A 153 -5.76 -18.97 30.50
CA CYS A 153 -5.63 -18.95 31.96
C CYS A 153 -4.88 -17.70 32.45
N THR A 154 -4.95 -17.47 33.76
CA THR A 154 -4.12 -16.45 34.44
C THR A 154 -3.21 -17.11 35.46
N VAL A 155 -1.91 -16.86 35.37
CA VAL A 155 -0.89 -17.36 36.29
C VAL A 155 -0.19 -16.16 36.94
N ASP A 156 -0.29 -15.98 38.24
CA ASP A 156 0.38 -14.93 39.03
C ASP A 156 1.31 -15.57 40.07
N VAL A 157 2.61 -15.50 39.84
CA VAL A 157 3.63 -16.15 40.66
C VAL A 157 4.63 -15.18 41.26
N LYS A 158 4.98 -15.41 42.53
CA LYS A 158 5.87 -14.54 43.31
C LYS A 158 6.87 -15.36 44.11
N GLY A 159 8.13 -14.94 44.10
CA GLY A 159 9.20 -15.61 44.84
C GLY A 159 10.49 -14.80 44.88
N ALA A 160 11.59 -15.43 45.34
CA ALA A 160 12.93 -14.91 45.10
C ALA A 160 13.25 -14.92 43.59
N TRP A 161 12.78 -15.95 42.88
CA TRP A 161 12.65 -15.94 41.43
C TRP A 161 11.19 -16.25 41.08
N GLY A 162 10.65 -15.57 40.07
CA GLY A 162 9.29 -15.84 39.58
C GLY A 162 9.28 -17.17 38.82
N ILE A 163 9.90 -17.19 37.66
CA ILE A 163 10.12 -18.41 36.85
C ILE A 163 11.60 -18.50 36.49
N THR A 164 12.21 -19.65 36.72
CA THR A 164 13.62 -19.88 36.38
C THR A 164 13.92 -21.32 35.99
N GLY A 165 14.96 -21.53 35.18
CA GLY A 165 15.44 -22.84 34.76
C GLY A 165 16.73 -23.28 35.46
N ASP A 166 17.21 -24.47 35.11
CA ASP A 166 18.50 -24.98 35.58
C ASP A 166 19.66 -24.42 34.73
N MET A 167 20.12 -23.22 35.09
CA MET A 167 21.24 -22.52 34.46
C MET A 167 21.02 -22.11 32.98
N GLY A 168 19.77 -22.09 32.50
CA GLY A 168 19.40 -21.59 31.17
C GLY A 168 19.92 -22.42 29.99
N LEU A 169 20.14 -23.72 30.19
CA LEU A 169 20.77 -24.59 29.21
C LEU A 169 19.79 -25.16 28.20
N SER A 170 18.55 -25.46 28.63
CA SER A 170 17.60 -26.25 27.83
C SER A 170 16.16 -25.75 27.85
N GLU A 171 15.80 -24.96 28.86
CA GLU A 171 14.43 -24.71 29.30
C GLU A 171 13.77 -23.63 28.46
N ILE A 172 12.59 -23.93 27.91
CA ILE A 172 11.82 -22.97 27.11
C ILE A 172 10.51 -22.64 27.84
N LEU A 173 10.25 -21.35 28.02
CA LEU A 173 8.94 -20.84 28.42
C LEU A 173 8.18 -20.35 27.19
N LEU A 174 6.99 -20.90 26.95
CA LEU A 174 6.04 -20.42 25.94
C LEU A 174 4.78 -19.90 26.62
N VAL A 175 4.42 -18.64 26.39
CA VAL A 175 3.12 -18.08 26.82
C VAL A 175 2.26 -17.83 25.58
N LYS A 176 1.08 -18.44 25.55
CA LYS A 176 0.18 -18.44 24.39
C LYS A 176 -1.24 -18.00 24.76
N ALA A 177 -1.66 -16.85 24.24
CA ALA A 177 -2.99 -16.27 24.44
C ALA A 177 -3.48 -16.29 25.92
N SER A 178 -2.57 -16.18 26.88
CA SER A 178 -2.81 -16.30 28.32
C SER A 178 -2.20 -15.12 29.07
N THR A 179 -2.51 -14.98 30.36
CA THR A 179 -1.94 -13.94 31.22
C THR A 179 -0.93 -14.55 32.17
N LEU A 180 0.32 -14.08 32.14
CA LEU A 180 1.36 -14.43 33.09
C LEU A 180 1.81 -13.17 33.84
N LYS A 181 1.80 -13.22 35.17
CA LYS A 181 2.38 -12.23 36.05
C LYS A 181 3.47 -12.92 36.87
N ALA A 182 4.72 -12.54 36.68
CA ALA A 182 5.84 -13.14 37.39
C ALA A 182 6.61 -12.05 38.13
N LYS A 183 6.87 -12.24 39.42
CA LYS A 183 7.68 -11.33 40.22
C LYS A 183 8.74 -12.11 40.99
N GLY A 184 10.01 -11.73 40.79
CA GLY A 184 11.14 -12.29 41.50
C GLY A 184 12.08 -11.22 42.01
N GLU A 185 12.47 -11.29 43.29
CA GLU A 185 13.43 -10.34 43.89
C GLU A 185 14.82 -10.42 43.26
N LYS A 186 15.19 -11.57 42.69
CA LYS A 186 16.47 -11.86 42.02
C LYS A 186 16.32 -12.07 40.52
N GLY A 187 15.08 -12.16 40.03
CA GLY A 187 14.74 -12.33 38.61
C GLY A 187 13.30 -12.78 38.44
N SER A 188 12.49 -11.98 37.75
CA SER A 188 11.07 -12.28 37.54
C SER A 188 10.87 -13.43 36.54
N ILE A 189 11.61 -13.41 35.43
CA ILE A 189 11.73 -14.53 34.48
C ILE A 189 13.18 -14.56 33.99
N SER A 190 13.95 -15.57 34.38
CA SER A 190 15.41 -15.60 34.15
C SER A 190 15.97 -17.02 34.02
N ASP A 191 17.20 -17.13 33.53
CA ASP A 191 17.97 -18.39 33.47
C ASP A 191 17.23 -19.50 32.72
N LEU A 192 16.63 -19.14 31.59
CA LEU A 192 16.05 -20.05 30.62
C LEU A 192 16.95 -20.11 29.38
N LYS A 193 16.69 -21.07 28.49
CA LYS A 193 17.27 -21.07 27.16
C LYS A 193 16.57 -20.07 26.24
N ASP A 194 15.24 -20.03 26.30
CA ASP A 194 14.43 -19.18 25.43
C ASP A 194 13.06 -18.84 26.06
N ILE A 195 12.53 -17.67 25.70
CA ILE A 195 11.20 -17.21 26.12
C ILE A 195 10.44 -16.82 24.86
N LYS A 196 9.29 -17.46 24.64
CA LYS A 196 8.46 -17.28 23.45
C LYS A 196 7.09 -16.77 23.84
N LEU A 197 6.62 -15.77 23.10
CA LEU A 197 5.29 -15.21 23.25
C LEU A 197 4.51 -15.45 21.96
N GLU A 198 3.37 -16.13 22.07
CA GLU A 198 2.40 -16.30 20.99
C GLU A 198 1.10 -15.59 21.38
N ASP A 199 0.65 -14.66 20.55
CA ASP A 199 -0.54 -13.84 20.82
C ASP A 199 -0.49 -13.13 22.19
N CYS A 200 0.72 -12.81 22.65
CA CYS A 200 0.98 -12.14 23.92
C CYS A 200 2.07 -11.07 23.77
N VAL A 201 2.08 -10.11 24.68
CA VAL A 201 3.12 -9.08 24.77
C VAL A 201 3.41 -8.76 26.24
N ILE A 202 4.65 -8.36 26.53
CA ILE A 202 4.99 -7.79 27.84
C ILE A 202 4.36 -6.40 27.95
N THR A 203 3.41 -6.22 28.86
CA THR A 203 2.72 -4.94 29.12
C THR A 203 3.27 -4.21 30.33
N ALA A 204 3.97 -4.90 31.23
CA ALA A 204 4.71 -4.28 32.33
C ALA A 204 5.95 -5.10 32.74
N PRO A 205 6.98 -4.46 33.30
CA PRO A 205 7.15 -3.00 33.35
C PRO A 205 7.42 -2.44 31.95
N ALA A 206 7.19 -1.13 31.78
CA ALA A 206 7.43 -0.48 30.49
C ALA A 206 8.90 -0.64 30.08
N ASN A 207 9.16 -0.93 28.80
CA ASN A 207 10.47 -1.20 28.22
C ASN A 207 11.15 -2.51 28.65
N ALA A 208 10.45 -3.39 29.37
CA ALA A 208 10.93 -4.77 29.52
C ALA A 208 10.95 -5.48 28.16
N LYS A 209 11.99 -6.27 27.92
CA LYS A 209 12.17 -7.04 26.69
C LYS A 209 12.81 -8.39 27.01
N ILE A 210 12.62 -9.34 26.11
CA ILE A 210 13.30 -10.64 26.17
C ILE A 210 14.68 -10.46 25.54
N VAL A 211 15.73 -10.84 26.27
CA VAL A 211 17.11 -10.90 25.80
C VAL A 211 17.66 -12.23 26.24
N GLU A 212 17.82 -13.15 25.28
CA GLU A 212 18.10 -14.56 25.58
C GLU A 212 17.03 -15.08 26.57
N GLY A 213 17.26 -16.14 27.33
CA GLY A 213 16.24 -16.64 28.26
C GLY A 213 16.00 -15.77 29.51
N PHE A 214 16.10 -14.44 29.38
CA PHE A 214 15.87 -13.45 30.43
C PHE A 214 14.86 -12.40 29.97
N VAL A 215 14.01 -11.96 30.89
CA VAL A 215 13.32 -10.67 30.75
C VAL A 215 14.16 -9.61 31.45
N VAL A 216 14.57 -8.58 30.71
CA VAL A 216 15.45 -7.51 31.19
C VAL A 216 14.74 -6.16 31.14
N LEU A 217 15.12 -5.26 32.06
CA LEU A 217 14.75 -3.84 32.02
C LEU A 217 16.03 -3.03 31.79
N GLY A 218 16.19 -2.51 30.56
CA GLY A 218 17.48 -1.98 30.12
C GLY A 218 18.46 -3.12 29.80
N GLU A 219 19.54 -3.22 30.58
CA GLU A 219 20.57 -4.27 30.47
C GLU A 219 20.60 -5.21 31.69
N GLU A 220 19.76 -4.96 32.69
CA GLU A 220 19.72 -5.72 33.94
C GLU A 220 18.53 -6.69 33.97
N VAL A 221 18.69 -7.81 34.66
CA VAL A 221 17.59 -8.77 34.89
C VAL A 221 16.41 -8.06 35.57
N CYS A 222 15.22 -8.21 35.02
CA CYS A 222 14.02 -7.55 35.55
C CYS A 222 13.59 -8.19 36.87
N THR A 223 13.52 -7.38 37.94
CA THR A 223 13.01 -7.78 39.27
C THR A 223 11.64 -7.16 39.60
N GLU A 224 11.16 -6.27 38.74
CA GLU A 224 9.77 -5.79 38.78
C GLU A 224 8.80 -6.87 38.29
N GLN A 225 7.51 -6.72 38.59
CA GLN A 225 6.51 -7.68 38.12
C GLN A 225 6.41 -7.62 36.60
N VAL A 226 6.84 -8.69 35.94
CA VAL A 226 6.66 -8.88 34.50
C VAL A 226 5.22 -9.32 34.28
N VAL A 227 4.49 -8.54 33.49
CA VAL A 227 3.12 -8.84 33.07
C VAL A 227 3.15 -9.11 31.58
N ILE A 228 2.80 -10.33 31.21
CA ILE A 228 2.56 -10.78 29.85
C ILE A 228 1.07 -10.96 29.71
N GLU A 229 0.46 -10.23 28.78
CA GLU A 229 -0.96 -10.27 28.51
C GLU A 229 -1.23 -10.69 27.07
N LYS A 230 -2.37 -11.34 26.87
CA LYS A 230 -2.85 -11.67 25.53
C LYS A 230 -3.04 -10.38 24.73
N VAL A 231 -2.65 -10.41 23.47
CA VAL A 231 -2.97 -9.35 22.52
C VAL A 231 -4.41 -9.55 22.09
N SER A 232 -5.28 -8.58 22.37
CA SER A 232 -6.71 -8.65 22.05
C SER A 232 -7.03 -8.40 20.56
N VAL A 233 -6.03 -8.45 19.69
CA VAL A 233 -6.18 -8.21 18.25
C VAL A 233 -6.37 -9.56 17.59
N ASP A 234 -7.57 -9.80 17.07
CA ASP A 234 -7.76 -10.85 16.10
C ASP A 234 -7.23 -10.34 14.75
N TYR A 235 -6.07 -10.86 14.34
CA TYR A 235 -5.45 -10.46 13.08
C TYR A 235 -6.25 -11.01 11.91
N ASP A 236 -6.76 -12.25 12.02
CA ASP A 236 -7.62 -12.87 11.02
C ASP A 236 -7.09 -12.77 9.57
N ILE A 237 -5.77 -12.75 9.42
CA ILE A 237 -5.05 -12.66 8.16
C ILE A 237 -4.13 -13.88 8.05
N THR A 238 -4.13 -14.52 6.88
CA THR A 238 -3.15 -15.57 6.53
C THR A 238 -2.45 -15.18 5.23
N VAL A 239 -1.12 -15.13 5.25
CA VAL A 239 -0.28 -14.81 4.09
C VAL A 239 0.58 -16.02 3.75
N LYS A 240 0.42 -16.62 2.56
CA LYS A 240 1.16 -17.81 2.14
C LYS A 240 1.10 -18.96 3.18
N GLY A 241 -0.06 -19.14 3.81
CA GLY A 241 -0.27 -20.12 4.89
C GLY A 241 0.28 -19.72 6.26
N VAL A 242 0.98 -18.59 6.39
CA VAL A 242 1.45 -18.03 7.67
C VAL A 242 0.32 -17.20 8.29
N LYS A 243 -0.14 -17.61 9.47
CA LYS A 243 -1.10 -16.82 10.25
C LYS A 243 -0.41 -15.59 10.82
N VAL A 244 -1.01 -14.43 10.63
CA VAL A 244 -0.51 -13.18 11.22
C VAL A 244 -0.85 -13.16 12.71
N ASN A 245 0.11 -12.73 13.52
CA ASN A 245 -0.03 -12.56 14.96
C ASN A 245 0.85 -11.39 15.43
N ALA A 246 0.84 -11.11 16.72
CA ALA A 246 1.58 -9.99 17.29
C ALA A 246 3.11 -10.10 17.10
N SER A 247 3.67 -11.31 17.04
CA SER A 247 5.11 -11.49 16.94
C SER A 247 5.63 -11.37 15.50
N ASN A 248 4.79 -11.58 14.49
CA ASN A 248 5.19 -11.48 13.07
C ASN A 248 4.53 -10.32 12.30
N ALA A 249 3.59 -9.58 12.88
CA ALA A 249 2.85 -8.53 12.15
C ALA A 249 3.77 -7.48 11.50
N SER A 250 4.91 -7.12 12.09
CA SER A 250 5.83 -6.14 11.50
C SER A 250 6.59 -6.67 10.27
N ASP A 251 6.73 -7.99 10.13
CA ASP A 251 7.38 -8.65 8.99
C ASP A 251 6.89 -10.11 8.91
N ILE A 252 5.79 -10.32 8.18
CA ILE A 252 5.02 -11.57 8.23
C ILE A 252 5.79 -12.75 7.64
N LEU A 253 6.66 -12.49 6.66
CA LEU A 253 7.44 -13.51 5.95
C LEU A 253 8.94 -13.48 6.30
N GLY A 254 9.41 -12.48 7.06
CA GLY A 254 10.81 -12.30 7.40
C GLY A 254 11.68 -11.72 6.29
N ASP A 255 11.06 -11.21 5.21
CA ASP A 255 11.73 -10.64 4.04
C ASP A 255 11.39 -9.15 3.81
N GLY A 256 10.58 -8.56 4.71
CA GLY A 256 10.15 -7.17 4.64
C GLY A 256 9.10 -6.86 3.55
N SER A 257 8.66 -7.85 2.78
CA SER A 257 7.71 -7.64 1.67
C SER A 257 6.25 -7.50 2.14
N VAL A 258 5.92 -8.04 3.31
CA VAL A 258 4.54 -8.02 3.86
C VAL A 258 4.56 -7.67 5.35
N SER A 259 3.81 -6.63 5.73
CA SER A 259 3.62 -6.25 7.13
C SER A 259 2.19 -5.78 7.40
N TYR A 260 1.75 -5.83 8.64
CA TYR A 260 0.43 -5.42 9.09
C TYR A 260 0.51 -4.48 10.28
N SER A 261 -0.18 -3.34 10.19
CA SER A 261 -0.37 -2.39 11.28
C SER A 261 -1.78 -2.55 11.85
N ALA A 262 -1.89 -3.05 13.08
CA ALA A 262 -3.17 -3.14 13.80
C ALA A 262 -3.76 -1.75 14.10
N GLU A 263 -2.91 -0.76 14.34
CA GLU A 263 -3.32 0.63 14.62
C GLU A 263 -4.12 1.23 13.45
N THR A 264 -3.63 1.02 12.22
CA THR A 264 -4.24 1.57 11.00
C THR A 264 -5.10 0.55 10.26
N LYS A 265 -5.20 -0.68 10.78
CA LYS A 265 -5.77 -1.85 10.10
C LYS A 265 -5.30 -1.97 8.66
N THR A 266 -3.98 -1.82 8.42
CA THR A 266 -3.43 -1.81 7.07
C THR A 266 -2.43 -2.96 6.89
N LEU A 267 -2.69 -3.83 5.92
CA LEU A 267 -1.75 -4.80 5.38
C LEU A 267 -0.97 -4.13 4.23
N PHE A 268 0.34 -4.08 4.33
CA PHE A 268 1.23 -3.50 3.34
C PHE A 268 1.84 -4.62 2.49
N LEU A 269 1.80 -4.46 1.16
CA LEU A 269 2.49 -5.32 0.20
C LEU A 269 3.52 -4.49 -0.55
N ARG A 270 4.81 -4.87 -0.46
CA ARG A 270 5.96 -4.13 -1.01
C ARG A 270 6.77 -5.03 -1.93
N ASN A 271 6.55 -4.90 -3.23
CA ASN A 271 7.16 -5.79 -4.22
C ASN A 271 6.99 -7.29 -3.87
N ALA A 272 5.88 -7.64 -3.21
CA ALA A 272 5.65 -8.97 -2.67
C ALA A 272 5.40 -9.99 -3.79
N THR A 273 5.95 -11.18 -3.67
CA THR A 273 5.66 -12.32 -4.55
C THR A 273 5.17 -13.50 -3.71
N LEU A 274 3.88 -13.80 -3.77
CA LEU A 274 3.22 -14.78 -2.91
C LEU A 274 2.60 -15.91 -3.73
N GLU A 275 2.95 -17.15 -3.39
CA GLU A 275 2.46 -18.36 -4.05
C GLU A 275 1.74 -19.24 -3.04
N GLY A 276 0.41 -19.31 -3.13
CA GLY A 276 -0.46 -20.05 -2.19
C GLY A 276 -0.60 -21.54 -2.49
N GLY A 277 -0.24 -21.99 -3.70
CA GLY A 277 -0.33 -23.40 -4.09
C GLY A 277 -1.79 -23.90 -4.06
N ASP A 278 -2.11 -24.80 -3.14
CA ASP A 278 -3.44 -25.36 -2.93
C ASP A 278 -4.34 -24.51 -2.00
N LYS A 279 -3.80 -23.43 -1.44
CA LYS A 279 -4.47 -22.47 -0.55
C LYS A 279 -4.41 -21.05 -1.15
N PRO A 280 -5.17 -20.09 -0.60
CA PRO A 280 -4.99 -18.69 -0.97
C PRO A 280 -3.58 -18.19 -0.66
N ALA A 281 -3.04 -17.35 -1.53
CA ALA A 281 -1.81 -16.62 -1.24
C ALA A 281 -2.06 -15.55 -0.16
N LEU A 282 -3.28 -15.03 -0.10
CA LEU A 282 -3.77 -14.12 0.92
C LEU A 282 -5.21 -14.46 1.31
N GLU A 283 -5.46 -14.66 2.59
CA GLU A 283 -6.79 -14.81 3.19
C GLU A 283 -6.99 -13.72 4.26
N VAL A 284 -8.13 -13.04 4.24
CA VAL A 284 -8.48 -11.96 5.17
C VAL A 284 -9.90 -12.16 5.69
N LYS A 285 -10.08 -12.21 7.01
CA LYS A 285 -11.36 -12.42 7.71
C LYS A 285 -11.79 -11.24 8.60
N SER A 286 -10.97 -10.19 8.65
CA SER A 286 -11.23 -8.95 9.40
C SER A 286 -11.17 -7.71 8.50
N ASP A 287 -11.95 -6.67 8.84
CA ASP A 287 -12.00 -5.43 8.04
C ASP A 287 -10.64 -4.73 8.04
N LEU A 288 -10.10 -4.43 6.85
CA LEU A 288 -8.78 -3.81 6.71
C LEU A 288 -8.57 -3.07 5.37
N TYR A 289 -7.46 -2.34 5.31
CA TYR A 289 -6.90 -1.79 4.08
C TYR A 289 -5.75 -2.65 3.57
N ILE A 290 -5.67 -2.88 2.26
CA ILE A 290 -4.48 -3.43 1.60
C ILE A 290 -3.79 -2.27 0.89
N SER A 291 -2.58 -1.91 1.33
CA SER A 291 -1.76 -0.86 0.72
C SER A 291 -0.70 -1.47 -0.18
N LEU A 292 -0.77 -1.15 -1.47
CA LEU A 292 0.15 -1.62 -2.51
C LEU A 292 1.28 -0.61 -2.71
N GLU A 293 2.52 -1.08 -2.57
CA GLU A 293 3.74 -0.35 -2.88
C GLU A 293 4.58 -1.20 -3.86
N GLY A 294 5.09 -0.56 -4.92
CA GLY A 294 5.83 -1.29 -5.95
C GLY A 294 4.97 -2.29 -6.73
N ALA A 295 5.60 -3.34 -7.29
CA ALA A 295 4.92 -4.33 -8.13
C ALA A 295 4.71 -5.65 -7.38
N ASN A 296 3.47 -5.97 -7.03
CA ASN A 296 3.12 -7.14 -6.22
C ASN A 296 2.50 -8.24 -7.09
N THR A 297 2.83 -9.52 -6.81
CA THR A 297 2.32 -10.68 -7.54
C THR A 297 1.82 -11.74 -6.57
N LEU A 298 0.55 -12.13 -6.67
CA LEU A 298 -0.10 -13.15 -5.85
C LEU A 298 -0.65 -14.25 -6.75
N SER A 299 -0.40 -15.52 -6.41
CA SER A 299 -0.88 -16.63 -7.22
C SER A 299 -1.29 -17.86 -6.43
N ALA A 300 -2.21 -18.65 -7.00
CA ALA A 300 -2.60 -19.96 -6.48
C ALA A 300 -2.89 -20.95 -7.63
N THR A 301 -2.86 -22.24 -7.31
CA THR A 301 -3.16 -23.33 -8.25
C THR A 301 -4.62 -23.72 -8.16
N SER A 302 -5.05 -24.32 -7.04
CA SER A 302 -6.38 -24.92 -6.89
C SER A 302 -7.32 -24.14 -5.96
N SER A 303 -6.89 -22.97 -5.48
CA SER A 303 -7.65 -22.07 -4.61
C SER A 303 -7.80 -20.69 -5.24
N ASP A 304 -8.73 -19.87 -4.73
CA ASP A 304 -8.72 -18.43 -5.00
C ASP A 304 -7.35 -17.86 -4.62
N ALA A 305 -6.73 -17.03 -5.46
CA ALA A 305 -5.39 -16.51 -5.13
C ALA A 305 -5.47 -15.48 -3.99
N ILE A 306 -6.55 -14.70 -3.94
CA ILE A 306 -6.91 -13.83 -2.83
C ILE A 306 -8.34 -14.16 -2.39
N LEU A 307 -8.53 -14.41 -1.09
CA LEU A 307 -9.83 -14.62 -0.47
C LEU A 307 -10.09 -13.54 0.60
N LEU A 308 -11.13 -12.73 0.39
CA LEU A 308 -11.53 -11.65 1.29
C LEU A 308 -12.92 -11.95 1.87
N GLU A 309 -12.97 -12.21 3.17
CA GLU A 309 -14.19 -12.57 3.92
C GLU A 309 -14.71 -11.43 4.82
N ALA A 310 -14.16 -10.23 4.67
CA ALA A 310 -14.47 -9.01 5.41
C ALA A 310 -14.49 -7.77 4.49
N ASP A 311 -14.90 -6.61 5.01
CA ASP A 311 -14.91 -5.38 4.22
C ASP A 311 -13.47 -4.89 3.99
N VAL A 312 -13.05 -4.80 2.72
CA VAL A 312 -11.66 -4.49 2.34
C VAL A 312 -11.58 -3.37 1.32
N GLU A 313 -10.68 -2.43 1.55
CA GLU A 313 -10.26 -1.43 0.54
C GLU A 313 -8.80 -1.69 0.11
N ILE A 314 -8.60 -1.93 -1.18
CA ILE A 314 -7.28 -2.05 -1.82
C ILE A 314 -6.90 -0.68 -2.40
N ARG A 315 -5.74 -0.17 -2.01
CA ARG A 315 -5.26 1.18 -2.34
C ARG A 315 -3.74 1.24 -2.50
N GLY A 316 -3.23 2.43 -2.79
CA GLY A 316 -1.80 2.71 -2.88
C GLY A 316 -1.33 2.89 -4.32
N GLU A 317 -0.15 3.50 -4.47
CA GLU A 317 0.45 3.85 -5.76
C GLU A 317 1.07 2.65 -6.49
N GLY A 318 1.18 1.50 -5.82
CA GLY A 318 1.69 0.25 -6.40
C GLY A 318 0.71 -0.45 -7.34
N SER A 319 1.13 -1.61 -7.82
CA SER A 319 0.33 -2.51 -8.66
C SER A 319 0.23 -3.91 -8.04
N LEU A 320 -0.80 -4.63 -8.47
CA LEU A 320 -1.06 -6.00 -8.03
C LEU A 320 -1.44 -6.88 -9.23
N ASN A 321 -0.66 -7.92 -9.47
CA ASN A 321 -0.96 -8.99 -10.41
C ASN A 321 -1.45 -10.22 -9.63
N VAL A 322 -2.63 -10.72 -9.95
CA VAL A 322 -3.27 -11.82 -9.23
C VAL A 322 -3.66 -12.92 -10.21
N LYS A 323 -3.28 -14.16 -9.92
CA LYS A 323 -3.56 -15.28 -10.80
C LYS A 323 -3.95 -16.54 -10.06
N SER A 324 -5.13 -17.08 -10.35
CA SER A 324 -5.47 -18.46 -9.98
C SER A 324 -5.63 -19.32 -11.22
N LYS A 325 -5.18 -20.59 -11.17
CA LYS A 325 -5.35 -21.51 -12.30
C LYS A 325 -6.75 -22.11 -12.36
N GLU A 326 -7.31 -22.48 -11.21
CA GLU A 326 -8.55 -23.28 -11.14
C GLU A 326 -9.69 -22.59 -10.37
N GLN A 327 -9.46 -21.40 -9.80
CA GLN A 327 -10.47 -20.61 -9.07
C GLN A 327 -10.39 -19.12 -9.44
N ALA A 328 -10.95 -18.21 -8.63
CA ALA A 328 -10.91 -16.78 -8.91
C ALA A 328 -9.49 -16.21 -8.70
N GLY A 329 -9.13 -15.19 -9.48
CA GLY A 329 -7.98 -14.36 -9.14
C GLY A 329 -8.21 -13.73 -7.77
N LEU A 330 -9.35 -13.06 -7.60
CA LEU A 330 -9.78 -12.50 -6.31
C LEU A 330 -11.24 -12.83 -6.04
N LYS A 331 -11.52 -13.37 -4.85
CA LYS A 331 -12.86 -13.58 -4.33
C LYS A 331 -13.12 -12.69 -3.13
N ALA A 332 -14.26 -12.01 -3.11
CA ALA A 332 -14.70 -11.21 -1.98
C ALA A 332 -16.14 -11.59 -1.58
N THR A 333 -16.37 -11.95 -0.32
CA THR A 333 -17.71 -12.30 0.19
C THR A 333 -18.38 -11.14 0.94
N LYS A 334 -17.64 -10.05 1.18
CA LYS A 334 -18.09 -8.77 1.78
C LYS A 334 -17.63 -7.59 0.92
N GLY A 335 -17.91 -6.36 1.32
CA GLY A 335 -17.64 -5.16 0.54
C GLY A 335 -16.18 -5.07 0.06
N LEU A 336 -15.99 -4.78 -1.22
CA LEU A 336 -14.67 -4.58 -1.82
C LEU A 336 -14.61 -3.20 -2.47
N THR A 337 -13.60 -2.42 -2.12
CA THR A 337 -13.27 -1.17 -2.82
C THR A 337 -11.87 -1.27 -3.42
N VAL A 338 -11.73 -0.95 -4.70
CA VAL A 338 -10.43 -0.79 -5.37
C VAL A 338 -10.26 0.69 -5.68
N LYS A 339 -9.28 1.35 -5.03
CA LYS A 339 -9.16 2.81 -5.03
C LYS A 339 -7.79 3.27 -5.48
N GLY A 340 -7.76 4.01 -6.60
CA GLY A 340 -6.56 4.73 -7.06
C GLY A 340 -5.40 3.85 -7.51
N THR A 341 -5.58 2.53 -7.59
CA THR A 341 -4.50 1.56 -7.82
C THR A 341 -4.70 0.74 -9.10
N SER A 342 -3.67 -0.02 -9.48
CA SER A 342 -3.67 -0.88 -10.67
C SER A 342 -3.73 -2.37 -10.29
N ILE A 343 -4.76 -3.09 -10.75
CA ILE A 343 -4.90 -4.54 -10.54
C ILE A 343 -5.03 -5.27 -11.87
N VAL A 344 -4.30 -6.36 -12.04
CA VAL A 344 -4.52 -7.35 -13.10
C VAL A 344 -4.94 -8.65 -12.44
N ALA A 345 -6.11 -9.20 -12.78
CA ALA A 345 -6.61 -10.43 -12.18
C ALA A 345 -7.06 -11.45 -13.24
N GLU A 346 -6.45 -12.63 -13.17
CA GLU A 346 -6.73 -13.78 -14.05
C GLU A 346 -7.19 -14.99 -13.24
N GLY A 347 -8.23 -15.68 -13.71
CA GLY A 347 -8.68 -16.94 -13.12
C GLY A 347 -9.81 -17.64 -13.88
N VAL A 348 -10.52 -18.53 -13.19
CA VAL A 348 -11.86 -18.96 -13.62
C VAL A 348 -12.81 -17.77 -13.60
N TYR A 349 -12.65 -16.92 -12.58
CA TYR A 349 -13.18 -15.58 -12.51
C TYR A 349 -12.01 -14.61 -12.36
N GLY A 350 -12.07 -13.45 -13.02
CA GLY A 350 -11.15 -12.36 -12.69
C GLY A 350 -11.40 -11.94 -11.24
N PHE A 351 -12.57 -11.33 -11.02
CA PHE A 351 -13.16 -11.10 -9.70
C PHE A 351 -14.45 -11.91 -9.50
N LEU A 352 -14.64 -12.46 -8.31
CA LEU A 352 -15.84 -13.17 -7.89
C LEU A 352 -16.43 -12.60 -6.60
N GLY A 353 -17.71 -12.25 -6.61
CA GLY A 353 -18.48 -11.84 -5.43
C GLY A 353 -19.38 -12.94 -4.84
N ASP A 354 -20.01 -12.62 -3.70
CA ASP A 354 -21.12 -13.35 -3.08
C ASP A 354 -22.27 -12.39 -2.69
N LYS A 355 -22.85 -11.73 -3.70
CA LYS A 355 -23.93 -10.71 -3.61
C LYS A 355 -23.56 -9.45 -2.82
N ASN A 356 -22.28 -9.27 -2.53
CA ASN A 356 -21.67 -8.10 -1.92
C ASN A 356 -21.51 -6.92 -2.90
N LYS A 357 -21.14 -5.77 -2.37
CA LYS A 357 -20.85 -4.55 -3.14
C LYS A 357 -19.39 -4.52 -3.59
N LEU A 358 -19.16 -4.12 -4.83
CA LEU A 358 -17.86 -3.78 -5.40
C LEU A 358 -17.85 -2.32 -5.85
N SER A 359 -16.81 -1.57 -5.49
CA SER A 359 -16.62 -0.19 -5.95
C SER A 359 -15.24 -0.03 -6.59
N PHE A 360 -15.21 0.46 -7.82
CA PHE A 360 -13.99 0.95 -8.47
C PHE A 360 -13.94 2.47 -8.34
N VAL A 361 -12.88 3.00 -7.75
CA VAL A 361 -12.74 4.44 -7.48
C VAL A 361 -11.42 4.93 -8.06
N ASN A 362 -11.45 5.62 -9.20
CA ASN A 362 -10.26 6.07 -9.93
C ASN A 362 -9.22 4.96 -10.13
N ALA A 363 -9.66 3.72 -10.30
CA ALA A 363 -8.80 2.54 -10.41
C ALA A 363 -8.55 2.16 -11.88
N LYS A 364 -7.44 1.44 -12.10
CA LYS A 364 -7.16 0.75 -13.36
C LYS A 364 -7.20 -0.76 -13.10
N VAL A 365 -8.17 -1.47 -13.66
CA VAL A 365 -8.36 -2.89 -13.37
C VAL A 365 -8.52 -3.69 -14.64
N GLU A 366 -7.67 -4.69 -14.82
CA GLU A 366 -7.75 -5.66 -15.90
C GLU A 366 -8.26 -6.99 -15.37
N LEU A 367 -9.40 -7.46 -15.89
CA LEU A 367 -10.05 -8.69 -15.44
C LEU A 367 -10.17 -9.67 -16.59
N GLN A 368 -9.76 -10.92 -16.38
CA GLN A 368 -10.00 -11.99 -17.33
C GLN A 368 -10.35 -13.29 -16.62
N GLY A 369 -11.51 -13.85 -16.97
CA GLY A 369 -11.98 -15.12 -16.40
C GLY A 369 -12.42 -16.10 -17.48
N SER A 370 -12.04 -17.38 -17.34
CA SER A 370 -12.50 -18.43 -18.27
C SER A 370 -14.02 -18.68 -18.19
N THR A 371 -14.63 -18.36 -17.04
CA THR A 371 -16.09 -18.38 -16.83
C THR A 371 -16.69 -16.98 -16.93
N ALA A 372 -16.12 -16.00 -16.23
CA ALA A 372 -16.53 -14.59 -16.34
C ALA A 372 -15.41 -13.66 -15.86
N SER A 373 -15.17 -12.54 -16.54
CA SER A 373 -14.19 -11.55 -16.09
C SER A 373 -14.59 -10.92 -14.76
N LEU A 374 -15.88 -10.67 -14.54
CA LEU A 374 -16.45 -10.22 -13.27
C LEU A 374 -17.84 -10.82 -13.09
N SER A 375 -18.11 -11.42 -11.92
CA SER A 375 -19.41 -12.01 -11.59
C SER A 375 -19.63 -12.09 -10.08
N GLY A 376 -20.86 -12.42 -9.67
CA GLY A 376 -21.21 -12.77 -8.29
C GLY A 376 -21.48 -11.59 -7.38
N PHE A 377 -21.26 -10.34 -7.79
CA PHE A 377 -21.56 -9.16 -6.97
C PHE A 377 -23.06 -8.80 -7.01
N GLY A 378 -23.56 -8.16 -5.95
CA GLY A 378 -24.93 -7.63 -5.91
C GLY A 378 -25.04 -6.22 -6.51
N GLU A 379 -23.96 -5.44 -6.37
CA GLU A 379 -23.83 -4.07 -6.87
C GLU A 379 -22.39 -3.84 -7.32
N VAL A 380 -22.21 -3.18 -8.47
CA VAL A 380 -20.90 -2.69 -8.92
C VAL A 380 -21.03 -1.21 -9.22
N ALA A 381 -20.24 -0.41 -8.50
CA ALA A 381 -20.19 1.03 -8.63
C ALA A 381 -18.87 1.47 -9.29
N PHE A 382 -18.96 2.50 -10.12
CA PHE A 382 -17.80 3.15 -10.73
C PHE A 382 -17.80 4.63 -10.34
N GLU A 383 -16.68 5.09 -9.78
CA GLU A 383 -16.43 6.49 -9.47
C GLU A 383 -15.13 6.92 -10.16
N GLY A 384 -15.22 7.90 -11.08
CA GLY A 384 -14.06 8.38 -11.83
C GLY A 384 -13.37 7.32 -12.71
N CYS A 385 -14.06 6.21 -13.01
CA CYS A 385 -13.64 5.17 -13.93
C CYS A 385 -14.86 4.56 -14.64
N HIS A 386 -14.63 3.70 -15.63
CA HIS A 386 -15.67 3.00 -16.40
C HIS A 386 -15.05 1.79 -17.12
N ILE A 387 -15.87 0.91 -17.69
CA ILE A 387 -15.38 -0.19 -18.54
C ILE A 387 -14.94 0.38 -19.90
N HIS A 388 -13.64 0.34 -20.16
CA HIS A 388 -13.02 0.86 -21.38
C HIS A 388 -13.02 -0.16 -22.53
N THR A 389 -12.61 -1.40 -22.24
CA THR A 389 -12.54 -2.50 -23.22
C THR A 389 -13.13 -3.76 -22.58
N PRO A 390 -13.85 -4.63 -23.31
CA PRO A 390 -14.27 -4.46 -24.70
C PRO A 390 -15.41 -3.44 -24.85
N LYS A 391 -15.46 -2.75 -25.99
CA LYS A 391 -16.53 -1.79 -26.30
C LYS A 391 -17.89 -2.48 -26.28
N GLY A 392 -18.87 -1.85 -25.62
CA GLY A 392 -20.22 -2.39 -25.46
C GLY A 392 -20.39 -3.32 -24.25
N ALA A 393 -19.33 -3.61 -23.49
CA ALA A 393 -19.45 -4.31 -22.23
C ALA A 393 -20.20 -3.47 -21.19
N LYS A 394 -21.09 -4.09 -20.41
CA LYS A 394 -21.91 -3.43 -19.40
C LYS A 394 -22.04 -4.32 -18.18
N VAL A 395 -22.13 -3.71 -16.99
CA VAL A 395 -22.55 -4.44 -15.80
C VAL A 395 -24.07 -4.55 -15.78
N ASP A 396 -24.57 -5.76 -15.57
CA ASP A 396 -25.95 -6.01 -15.15
C ASP A 396 -25.94 -7.00 -13.98
N LYS A 397 -26.64 -6.66 -12.89
CA LYS A 397 -26.74 -7.48 -11.65
C LYS A 397 -25.37 -8.03 -11.16
N GLY A 398 -24.35 -7.17 -11.19
CA GLY A 398 -22.98 -7.46 -10.76
C GLY A 398 -22.23 -8.50 -11.58
N VAL A 399 -22.61 -8.66 -12.85
CA VAL A 399 -21.90 -9.44 -13.87
C VAL A 399 -21.59 -8.53 -15.06
N ILE A 400 -20.40 -8.67 -15.66
CA ILE A 400 -20.11 -7.99 -16.93
C ILE A 400 -20.62 -8.82 -18.10
N TYR A 401 -21.47 -8.21 -18.92
CA TYR A 401 -21.96 -8.77 -20.18
C TYR A 401 -21.34 -8.03 -21.37
N LEU A 402 -21.07 -8.77 -22.44
CA LEU A 402 -20.72 -8.26 -23.76
C LEU A 402 -21.73 -8.83 -24.77
N ASN A 403 -22.42 -7.96 -25.50
CA ASN A 403 -23.43 -8.35 -26.50
C ASN A 403 -24.51 -9.33 -25.96
N GLY A 404 -24.91 -9.16 -24.69
CA GLY A 404 -25.93 -9.99 -24.03
C GLY A 404 -25.44 -11.34 -23.49
N ALA A 405 -24.16 -11.69 -23.68
CA ALA A 405 -23.54 -12.87 -23.10
C ALA A 405 -22.55 -12.48 -21.98
N ILE A 406 -22.30 -13.38 -21.03
CA ILE A 406 -21.31 -13.15 -19.96
C ILE A 406 -19.93 -12.92 -20.60
N CYS A 407 -19.28 -11.82 -20.23
CA CYS A 407 -17.99 -11.44 -20.78
C CYS A 407 -16.88 -12.33 -20.20
N LYS A 408 -16.19 -13.05 -21.09
CA LYS A 408 -14.99 -13.86 -20.80
C LYS A 408 -13.70 -13.24 -21.36
N GLU A 409 -13.86 -12.19 -22.16
CA GLU A 409 -12.76 -11.45 -22.73
C GLU A 409 -12.09 -10.57 -21.67
N LYS A 410 -10.84 -10.17 -21.94
CA LYS A 410 -10.13 -9.24 -21.08
C LYS A 410 -10.90 -7.93 -20.98
N VAL A 411 -11.32 -7.58 -19.78
CA VAL A 411 -12.00 -6.32 -19.45
C VAL A 411 -10.95 -5.36 -18.90
N LEU A 412 -10.86 -4.16 -19.47
CA LEU A 412 -10.12 -3.04 -18.89
C LEU A 412 -11.13 -2.05 -18.31
N ILE A 413 -11.04 -1.80 -17.02
CA ILE A 413 -11.68 -0.68 -16.32
C ILE A 413 -10.60 0.36 -16.12
N ASP A 414 -10.84 1.59 -16.56
CA ASP A 414 -9.85 2.67 -16.44
C ASP A 414 -10.51 4.00 -16.11
N LYS A 415 -9.67 4.96 -15.71
CA LYS A 415 -10.06 6.30 -15.31
C LYS A 415 -10.85 7.01 -16.42
N THR A 416 -11.87 7.76 -16.02
CA THR A 416 -12.64 8.59 -16.94
C THR A 416 -11.83 9.84 -17.30
N ILE A 417 -11.90 10.26 -18.56
CA ILE A 417 -11.40 11.57 -18.98
C ILE A 417 -12.60 12.49 -19.05
N ASP A 418 -12.91 13.12 -17.93
CA ASP A 418 -13.90 14.19 -17.89
C ASP A 418 -13.19 15.55 -18.02
N TYR A 419 -13.87 16.56 -18.54
CA TYR A 419 -13.45 17.97 -18.52
C TYR A 419 -12.42 18.43 -19.56
N LEU A 420 -12.26 17.71 -20.67
CA LEU A 420 -11.60 18.20 -21.89
C LEU A 420 -12.61 18.25 -23.05
N PHE A 421 -12.75 19.42 -23.67
CA PHE A 421 -13.60 19.65 -24.84
C PHE A 421 -12.75 20.16 -26.00
N VAL A 422 -12.97 19.62 -27.19
CA VAL A 422 -12.27 20.03 -28.42
C VAL A 422 -13.28 20.08 -29.56
N GLY A 423 -13.40 21.25 -30.18
CA GLY A 423 -14.15 21.47 -31.42
C GLY A 423 -15.59 20.98 -31.40
N GLY A 424 -16.38 21.37 -30.39
CA GLY A 424 -17.78 20.95 -30.31
C GLY A 424 -18.01 19.62 -29.58
N LYS A 425 -16.94 18.85 -29.28
CA LYS A 425 -17.05 17.51 -28.67
C LYS A 425 -16.35 17.42 -27.31
N THR A 426 -17.03 16.79 -26.37
CA THR A 426 -16.42 16.35 -25.12
C THR A 426 -15.56 15.11 -25.39
N LEU A 427 -14.31 15.16 -24.94
CA LEU A 427 -13.45 13.99 -24.89
C LEU A 427 -14.04 13.02 -23.87
N THR A 428 -14.17 11.77 -24.25
CA THR A 428 -14.70 10.70 -23.41
C THR A 428 -13.84 9.47 -23.60
N SER A 429 -14.05 8.49 -22.74
CA SER A 429 -13.41 7.20 -22.90
C SER A 429 -13.72 6.46 -24.21
N GLU A 430 -14.85 6.79 -24.85
CA GLU A 430 -15.27 6.14 -26.08
C GLU A 430 -14.55 6.70 -27.31
N ASN A 431 -14.06 7.94 -27.23
CA ASN A 431 -13.60 8.71 -28.38
C ASN A 431 -12.18 9.29 -28.25
N TYR A 432 -11.47 9.12 -27.13
CA TYR A 432 -10.19 9.81 -26.94
C TYR A 432 -9.09 9.39 -27.91
N GLU A 433 -9.10 8.14 -28.39
CA GLU A 433 -8.08 7.65 -29.33
C GLU A 433 -8.20 8.31 -30.72
N ASP A 434 -9.39 8.78 -31.06
CA ASP A 434 -9.69 9.52 -32.28
C ASP A 434 -11.04 10.25 -32.15
N LEU A 435 -10.98 11.50 -31.69
CA LEU A 435 -12.19 12.25 -31.28
C LEU A 435 -13.16 12.49 -32.45
N PHE A 436 -12.61 12.61 -33.66
CA PHE A 436 -13.36 12.90 -34.87
C PHE A 436 -13.43 11.71 -35.85
N GLY A 437 -12.66 10.65 -35.62
CA GLY A 437 -12.61 9.46 -36.49
C GLY A 437 -11.78 9.66 -37.76
N ASP A 438 -11.08 10.79 -37.87
CA ASP A 438 -10.23 11.17 -39.00
C ASP A 438 -8.74 11.25 -38.60
N GLY A 439 -8.41 10.92 -37.35
CA GLY A 439 -7.07 10.96 -36.79
C GLY A 439 -6.52 12.36 -36.52
N SER A 440 -7.35 13.42 -36.66
CA SER A 440 -6.91 14.80 -36.47
C SER A 440 -6.72 15.19 -34.99
N VAL A 441 -7.45 14.54 -34.09
CA VAL A 441 -7.38 14.78 -32.64
C VAL A 441 -7.34 13.46 -31.89
N ARG A 442 -6.26 13.25 -31.14
CA ARG A 442 -6.07 12.07 -30.28
C ARG A 442 -5.62 12.51 -28.90
N TYR A 443 -5.96 11.75 -27.87
CA TYR A 443 -5.53 12.03 -26.50
C TYR A 443 -4.91 10.79 -25.87
N ASP A 444 -3.67 10.88 -25.41
CA ASP A 444 -3.04 9.84 -24.60
C ASP A 444 -3.42 10.07 -23.14
N VAL A 445 -4.25 9.20 -22.58
CA VAL A 445 -4.78 9.31 -21.21
C VAL A 445 -3.68 9.26 -20.15
N GLU A 446 -2.73 8.34 -20.35
CA GLU A 446 -1.66 8.05 -19.40
C GLU A 446 -0.64 9.20 -19.37
N LYS A 447 -0.24 9.69 -20.55
CA LYS A 447 0.70 10.79 -20.68
C LYS A 447 0.05 12.17 -20.62
N ARG A 448 -1.28 12.24 -20.65
CA ARG A 448 -2.08 13.47 -20.72
C ARG A 448 -1.70 14.35 -21.91
N ILE A 449 -1.54 13.73 -23.08
CA ILE A 449 -1.12 14.41 -24.31
C ILE A 449 -2.28 14.49 -25.29
N LEU A 450 -2.79 15.70 -25.55
CA LEU A 450 -3.67 15.99 -26.68
C LEU A 450 -2.82 16.25 -27.93
N THR A 451 -2.90 15.38 -28.91
CA THR A 451 -2.24 15.56 -30.21
C THR A 451 -3.22 16.13 -31.22
N LEU A 452 -2.85 17.25 -31.83
CA LEU A 452 -3.53 17.85 -32.97
C LEU A 452 -2.72 17.60 -34.23
N ASN A 453 -3.35 17.08 -35.28
CA ASN A 453 -2.71 16.80 -36.57
C ASN A 453 -3.59 17.25 -37.73
N ASN A 454 -3.29 18.40 -38.31
CA ASN A 454 -4.12 19.04 -39.34
C ASN A 454 -5.59 19.22 -38.92
N PHE A 455 -5.84 19.42 -37.62
CA PHE A 455 -7.17 19.64 -37.07
C PHE A 455 -7.74 20.97 -37.54
N SER A 456 -8.96 20.94 -38.08
CA SER A 456 -9.68 22.14 -38.49
C SER A 456 -11.06 22.17 -37.85
N PHE A 457 -11.31 23.24 -37.09
CA PHE A 457 -12.59 23.52 -36.46
C PHE A 457 -13.06 24.91 -36.86
N LYS A 458 -14.29 24.98 -37.37
CA LYS A 458 -14.98 26.22 -37.69
C LYS A 458 -16.43 26.13 -37.25
N THR A 459 -16.87 27.08 -36.43
CA THR A 459 -18.25 27.16 -35.96
C THR A 459 -18.75 28.60 -35.95
N ILE A 460 -20.07 28.76 -36.04
CA ILE A 460 -20.77 30.03 -35.78
C ILE A 460 -21.52 30.00 -34.45
N ALA A 461 -21.50 28.86 -33.74
CA ALA A 461 -22.07 28.70 -32.42
C ALA A 461 -21.10 29.21 -31.35
N GLY A 462 -21.61 29.54 -30.16
CA GLY A 462 -20.82 30.04 -29.02
C GLY A 462 -20.00 28.95 -28.31
N GLU A 463 -19.23 28.15 -29.06
CA GLU A 463 -18.47 27.00 -28.56
C GLU A 463 -16.98 27.30 -28.50
N SER A 464 -16.30 26.84 -27.45
CA SER A 464 -14.85 26.98 -27.38
C SER A 464 -14.13 26.05 -28.35
N GLY A 465 -12.98 26.46 -28.88
CA GLY A 465 -12.14 25.59 -29.70
C GLY A 465 -11.54 24.44 -28.89
N ILE A 466 -10.81 24.75 -27.82
CA ILE A 466 -10.32 23.78 -26.82
C ILE A 466 -10.66 24.33 -25.44
N ASN A 467 -11.24 23.51 -24.56
CA ASN A 467 -11.51 23.88 -23.18
C ASN A 467 -11.07 22.75 -22.24
N ALA A 468 -10.07 23.06 -21.40
CA ALA A 468 -9.56 22.19 -20.35
C ALA A 468 -9.93 22.79 -18.99
N ALA A 469 -10.94 22.20 -18.34
CA ALA A 469 -11.51 22.76 -17.11
C ALA A 469 -10.72 22.33 -15.85
N SER A 470 -11.02 22.95 -14.71
CA SER A 470 -10.20 22.88 -13.48
C SER A 470 -10.08 21.51 -12.83
N LYS A 471 -10.95 20.56 -13.19
CA LYS A 471 -10.88 19.17 -12.72
C LYS A 471 -9.99 18.28 -13.59
N LEU A 472 -9.58 18.76 -14.76
CA LEU A 472 -8.62 18.07 -15.60
C LEU A 472 -7.22 18.26 -14.99
N ALA A 473 -6.45 17.18 -14.90
CA ALA A 473 -5.04 17.30 -14.56
C ALA A 473 -4.25 18.03 -15.65
N ASP A 474 -3.06 18.52 -15.31
CA ASP A 474 -2.19 19.25 -16.23
C ASP A 474 -2.03 18.51 -17.57
N ILE A 475 -2.11 19.25 -18.67
CA ILE A 475 -2.21 18.72 -20.03
C ILE A 475 -1.08 19.23 -20.92
N THR A 476 -0.58 18.36 -21.81
CA THR A 476 0.27 18.77 -22.92
C THR A 476 -0.52 18.71 -24.23
N ILE A 477 -0.46 19.78 -25.03
CA ILE A 477 -0.99 19.83 -26.39
C ILE A 477 0.18 19.78 -27.38
N VAL A 478 0.25 18.72 -28.19
CA VAL A 478 1.24 18.54 -29.24
C VAL A 478 0.63 18.91 -30.58
N VAL A 479 1.18 19.92 -31.22
CA VAL A 479 0.70 20.48 -32.49
C VAL A 479 1.56 19.98 -33.65
N ASN A 480 0.94 19.21 -34.56
CA ASN A 480 1.55 18.71 -35.79
C ASN A 480 0.77 19.20 -37.02
N GLY A 481 1.46 19.43 -38.13
CA GLY A 481 0.82 19.94 -39.35
C GLY A 481 0.21 21.34 -39.16
N THR A 482 -0.81 21.70 -39.94
CA THR A 482 -1.47 23.01 -39.84
C THR A 482 -2.85 22.86 -39.20
N ASN A 483 -3.02 23.39 -38.00
CA ASN A 483 -4.26 23.31 -37.25
C ASN A 483 -4.94 24.67 -37.20
N THR A 484 -6.27 24.70 -37.38
CA THR A 484 -7.06 25.93 -37.45
C THR A 484 -8.29 25.84 -36.55
N ILE A 485 -8.52 26.86 -35.74
CA ILE A 485 -9.70 27.03 -34.89
C ILE A 485 -10.34 28.38 -35.23
N GLU A 486 -11.59 28.38 -35.68
CA GLU A 486 -12.39 29.57 -35.96
C GLU A 486 -13.73 29.49 -35.22
N THR A 487 -13.96 30.39 -34.25
CA THR A 487 -15.18 30.38 -33.42
C THR A 487 -15.55 31.79 -32.96
N PRO A 488 -16.83 32.18 -32.84
CA PRO A 488 -17.20 33.47 -32.24
C PRO A 488 -16.92 33.55 -30.73
N TYR A 489 -16.55 32.44 -30.07
CA TYR A 489 -16.27 32.39 -28.64
C TYR A 489 -14.78 32.24 -28.31
N PHE A 490 -14.42 31.66 -27.16
CA PHE A 490 -13.01 31.46 -26.77
C PHE A 490 -12.32 30.43 -27.65
N GLY A 491 -11.11 30.73 -28.13
CA GLY A 491 -10.32 29.78 -28.91
C GLY A 491 -9.81 28.63 -28.05
N LEU A 492 -8.95 28.96 -27.09
CA LEU A 492 -8.37 28.05 -26.11
C LEU A 492 -8.72 28.56 -24.70
N ALA A 493 -9.33 27.73 -23.87
CA ALA A 493 -9.70 28.07 -22.50
C ALA A 493 -9.07 27.08 -21.51
N PHE A 494 -8.31 27.60 -20.54
CA PHE A 494 -7.58 26.78 -19.57
C PHE A 494 -7.92 27.18 -18.13
N SER A 495 -8.38 26.20 -17.36
CA SER A 495 -8.52 26.28 -15.89
C SER A 495 -7.64 25.25 -15.17
N THR A 496 -6.79 24.55 -15.93
CA THR A 496 -5.71 23.66 -15.46
C THR A 496 -4.42 24.02 -16.21
N ASN A 497 -3.25 23.66 -15.70
CA ASN A 497 -2.02 24.05 -16.39
C ASN A 497 -1.89 23.33 -17.72
N ALA A 498 -1.39 24.05 -18.72
CA ALA A 498 -1.25 23.54 -20.08
C ALA A 498 0.11 23.87 -20.67
N LEU A 499 0.65 22.92 -21.43
CA LEU A 499 1.86 23.09 -22.24
C LEU A 499 1.50 22.92 -23.72
N ILE A 500 1.79 23.90 -24.57
CA ILE A 500 1.69 23.77 -26.02
C ILE A 500 3.09 23.64 -26.61
N LYS A 501 3.31 22.56 -27.36
CA LYS A 501 4.57 22.28 -28.07
C LYS A 501 4.29 21.57 -29.40
N GLY A 502 5.32 21.32 -30.20
CA GLY A 502 5.18 20.53 -31.43
C GLY A 502 6.13 21.01 -32.52
N GLN A 503 5.84 20.63 -33.77
CA GLN A 503 6.56 21.11 -34.97
C GLN A 503 5.60 21.68 -36.01
N GLY A 504 4.32 21.87 -35.64
CA GLY A 504 3.26 22.35 -36.50
C GLY A 504 2.88 23.82 -36.24
N THR A 505 1.79 24.23 -36.88
CA THR A 505 1.17 25.54 -36.73
C THR A 505 -0.19 25.42 -36.07
N LEU A 506 -0.50 26.32 -35.13
CA LEU A 506 -1.82 26.48 -34.52
C LEU A 506 -2.33 27.89 -34.81
N LYS A 507 -3.37 28.01 -35.64
CA LYS A 507 -4.02 29.27 -35.99
C LYS A 507 -5.37 29.36 -35.30
N VAL A 508 -5.60 30.42 -34.52
CA VAL A 508 -6.83 30.59 -33.74
C VAL A 508 -7.42 31.95 -34.09
N LYS A 509 -8.62 31.96 -34.68
CA LYS A 509 -9.39 33.16 -35.02
C LYS A 509 -10.69 33.19 -34.26
N THR A 510 -10.94 34.26 -33.51
CA THR A 510 -11.99 34.26 -32.48
C THR A 510 -12.81 35.54 -32.41
N GLY A 511 -14.09 35.44 -32.07
CA GLY A 511 -14.93 36.60 -31.75
C GLY A 511 -14.74 37.11 -30.30
N SER A 512 -14.35 36.21 -29.40
CA SER A 512 -13.90 36.52 -28.04
C SER A 512 -12.38 36.32 -27.94
N ALA A 513 -11.82 36.14 -26.74
CA ALA A 513 -10.37 35.91 -26.59
C ALA A 513 -9.89 34.62 -27.29
N ALA A 514 -8.76 34.71 -27.99
CA ALA A 514 -8.10 33.56 -28.59
C ALA A 514 -7.58 32.60 -27.51
N ILE A 515 -7.11 33.14 -26.39
CA ILE A 515 -6.72 32.40 -25.20
C ILE A 515 -7.36 33.03 -23.96
N ALA A 516 -8.06 32.22 -23.16
CA ALA A 516 -8.65 32.60 -21.88
C ALA A 516 -8.05 31.74 -20.75
N LEU A 517 -7.52 32.39 -19.71
CA LEU A 517 -6.85 31.73 -18.58
C LEU A 517 -7.61 31.98 -17.27
N SER A 518 -7.89 30.93 -16.51
CA SER A 518 -8.62 30.98 -15.24
C SER A 518 -7.90 30.21 -14.14
N GLY A 519 -7.03 30.88 -13.38
CA GLY A 519 -6.27 30.26 -12.28
C GLY A 519 -5.25 29.22 -12.73
N ALA A 520 -4.89 29.21 -14.02
CA ALA A 520 -4.02 28.24 -14.67
C ALA A 520 -2.80 28.92 -15.30
N THR A 521 -1.71 28.17 -15.45
CA THR A 521 -0.54 28.58 -16.23
C THR A 521 -0.57 27.93 -17.61
N LEU A 522 -0.51 28.75 -18.66
CA LEU A 522 -0.25 28.28 -20.02
C LEU A 522 1.21 28.54 -20.38
N THR A 523 1.93 27.48 -20.76
CA THR A 523 3.28 27.55 -21.33
C THR A 523 3.23 27.23 -22.81
N ILE A 524 3.85 28.09 -23.63
CA ILE A 524 4.10 27.83 -25.05
C ILE A 524 5.60 27.68 -25.24
N GLU A 525 6.05 26.53 -25.73
CA GLU A 525 7.48 26.18 -25.89
C GLU A 525 7.95 26.23 -27.35
N GLU A 526 9.25 25.96 -27.58
CA GLU A 526 9.87 25.91 -28.90
C GLU A 526 9.26 24.86 -29.85
N GLY A 527 9.36 25.16 -31.15
CA GLY A 527 8.99 24.27 -32.24
C GLY A 527 7.58 24.46 -32.79
N VAL A 528 6.66 25.06 -32.03
CA VAL A 528 5.30 25.36 -32.51
C VAL A 528 5.16 26.82 -32.96
N ASP A 529 4.53 27.02 -34.12
CA ASP A 529 4.14 28.33 -34.62
C ASP A 529 2.69 28.63 -34.21
N VAL A 530 2.46 29.66 -33.39
CA VAL A 530 1.12 30.03 -32.92
C VAL A 530 0.69 31.38 -33.50
N ASP A 531 -0.46 31.44 -34.19
CA ASP A 531 -1.06 32.69 -34.71
C ASP A 531 -2.43 32.91 -34.09
N LEU A 532 -2.59 34.00 -33.35
CA LEU A 532 -3.81 34.33 -32.60
C LEU A 532 -4.43 35.61 -33.18
N GLU A 533 -5.69 35.53 -33.56
CA GLU A 533 -6.51 36.64 -34.03
C GLU A 533 -7.83 36.69 -33.25
N SER A 534 -8.21 37.86 -32.76
CA SER A 534 -9.41 38.04 -31.92
C SER A 534 -10.09 39.39 -32.16
N ASP A 535 -11.42 39.39 -32.20
CA ASP A 535 -12.26 40.60 -32.19
C ASP A 535 -12.34 41.25 -30.78
N ASP A 536 -11.72 40.63 -29.78
CA ASP A 536 -11.55 41.15 -28.41
C ASP A 536 -10.04 41.27 -28.06
N ASN A 537 -9.68 41.07 -26.80
CA ASN A 537 -8.31 40.89 -26.38
C ASN A 537 -7.86 39.49 -26.80
N ALA A 538 -6.74 39.37 -27.52
CA ALA A 538 -6.31 38.07 -28.03
C ALA A 538 -5.97 37.08 -26.91
N ILE A 539 -5.29 37.51 -25.85
CA ILE A 539 -5.04 36.71 -24.65
C ILE A 539 -5.59 37.43 -23.43
N THR A 540 -6.36 36.73 -22.60
CA THR A 540 -6.89 37.31 -21.36
C THR A 540 -6.94 36.37 -20.17
N GLY A 541 -6.70 36.90 -18.97
CA GLY A 541 -7.05 36.23 -17.72
C GLY A 541 -8.47 36.62 -17.25
N LEU A 542 -9.21 35.64 -16.75
CA LEU A 542 -10.57 35.87 -16.24
C LEU A 542 -10.52 36.57 -14.87
N LEU A 543 -11.34 37.62 -14.71
CA LEU A 543 -11.24 38.60 -13.61
C LEU A 543 -11.21 38.00 -12.20
N SER A 544 -11.97 36.93 -11.94
CA SER A 544 -12.03 36.32 -10.59
C SER A 544 -10.77 35.52 -10.25
N TYR A 545 -10.11 34.96 -11.25
CA TYR A 545 -8.95 34.08 -11.11
C TYR A 545 -8.04 34.26 -12.33
N PRO A 546 -7.30 35.37 -12.45
CA PRO A 546 -6.43 35.57 -13.62
C PRO A 546 -5.35 34.49 -13.67
N GLY A 547 -5.13 33.91 -14.84
CA GLY A 547 -4.06 32.92 -15.04
C GLY A 547 -2.75 33.55 -15.53
N SER A 548 -1.71 32.72 -15.57
CA SER A 548 -0.33 33.09 -15.91
C SER A 548 0.04 32.60 -17.30
N LEU A 549 0.91 33.34 -17.99
CA LEU A 549 1.38 33.00 -19.33
C LEU A 549 2.91 32.91 -19.35
N VAL A 550 3.43 31.85 -19.93
CA VAL A 550 4.87 31.65 -20.12
C VAL A 550 5.15 31.40 -21.59
N PHE A 551 5.97 32.26 -22.19
CA PHE A 551 6.57 32.01 -23.50
C PHE A 551 8.00 31.53 -23.27
N LYS A 552 8.36 30.39 -23.83
CA LYS A 552 9.69 29.80 -23.66
C LYS A 552 10.27 29.39 -25.01
N LYS A 553 11.20 30.20 -25.53
CA LYS A 553 11.72 30.06 -26.91
C LYS A 553 10.60 29.97 -27.97
N ALA A 554 9.46 30.59 -27.69
CA ALA A 554 8.25 30.45 -28.49
C ALA A 554 8.26 31.38 -29.70
N LYS A 555 7.53 30.99 -30.76
CA LYS A 555 7.20 31.83 -31.91
C LYS A 555 5.69 32.05 -31.96
N VAL A 556 5.27 33.26 -31.58
CA VAL A 556 3.85 33.59 -31.43
C VAL A 556 3.54 34.92 -32.09
N LYS A 557 2.48 34.95 -32.89
CA LYS A 557 1.86 36.17 -33.43
C LYS A 557 0.52 36.40 -32.74
N ILE A 558 0.27 37.61 -32.30
CA ILE A 558 -0.90 37.98 -31.50
C ILE A 558 -1.53 39.24 -32.09
N LEU A 559 -2.82 39.17 -32.44
CA LEU A 559 -3.61 40.30 -32.91
C LEU A 559 -4.97 40.30 -32.20
N GLY A 560 -5.21 41.27 -31.33
CA GLY A 560 -6.51 41.48 -30.70
C GLY A 560 -7.04 42.88 -31.00
N ALA A 561 -8.31 42.98 -31.41
CA ALA A 561 -8.93 44.25 -31.75
C ALA A 561 -9.02 45.22 -30.55
N LYS A 562 -9.01 44.71 -29.31
CA LYS A 562 -9.01 45.52 -28.07
C LYS A 562 -7.68 45.51 -27.31
N GLY A 563 -6.74 44.65 -27.70
CA GLY A 563 -5.44 44.49 -27.05
C GLY A 563 -4.83 43.10 -27.28
N ALA A 564 -3.51 43.00 -27.32
CA ALA A 564 -2.82 41.72 -27.49
C ALA A 564 -2.88 40.81 -26.24
N ILE A 565 -2.52 41.34 -25.06
CA ILE A 565 -2.51 40.59 -23.78
C ILE A 565 -3.08 41.48 -22.68
N ASN A 566 -4.03 40.98 -21.89
CA ASN A 566 -4.74 41.78 -20.89
C ASN A 566 -5.23 40.92 -19.71
N LYS A 567 -5.09 41.39 -18.47
CA LYS A 567 -5.59 40.71 -17.25
C LYS A 567 -4.94 39.37 -16.91
N CYS A 568 -3.73 39.10 -17.40
CA CYS A 568 -2.97 37.93 -16.92
C CYS A 568 -2.32 38.27 -15.57
N SER A 569 -2.27 37.31 -14.64
CA SER A 569 -1.61 37.49 -13.34
C SER A 569 -0.11 37.70 -13.48
N SER A 570 0.50 37.02 -14.45
CA SER A 570 1.88 37.21 -14.86
C SER A 570 2.08 36.83 -16.33
N VAL A 571 3.08 37.45 -16.96
CA VAL A 571 3.55 37.09 -18.30
C VAL A 571 5.07 36.99 -18.26
N THR A 572 5.60 35.81 -18.53
CA THR A 572 7.04 35.51 -18.48
C THR A 572 7.56 35.22 -19.88
N PHE A 573 8.74 35.76 -20.18
CA PHE A 573 9.47 35.52 -21.42
C PHE A 573 10.81 34.83 -21.09
N GLU A 574 10.91 33.54 -21.37
CA GLU A 574 12.10 32.71 -21.16
C GLU A 574 12.78 32.46 -22.50
N ASP A 575 14.01 32.98 -22.68
CA ASP A 575 14.73 32.90 -23.96
C ASP A 575 13.91 33.36 -25.17
N CYS A 576 12.97 34.28 -24.96
CA CYS A 576 12.22 34.99 -26.00
C CYS A 576 12.06 36.47 -25.63
N ALA A 577 11.67 37.28 -26.61
CA ALA A 577 11.39 38.70 -26.47
C ALA A 577 10.26 39.11 -27.42
N ILE A 578 9.67 40.27 -27.14
CA ILE A 578 8.74 40.92 -28.07
C ILE A 578 9.57 41.58 -29.16
N LEU A 579 9.42 41.11 -30.40
CA LEU A 579 10.16 41.57 -31.58
C LEU A 579 9.43 42.70 -32.31
N SER A 580 8.10 42.75 -32.21
CA SER A 580 7.27 43.80 -32.79
C SER A 580 5.97 43.96 -31.98
N PRO A 581 5.43 45.18 -31.83
CA PRO A 581 6.09 46.45 -32.16
C PRO A 581 7.23 46.75 -31.18
N GLU A 582 8.26 47.46 -31.66
CA GLU A 582 9.38 47.88 -30.81
C GLU A 582 8.90 48.78 -29.66
N GLY A 583 9.45 48.57 -28.46
CA GLY A 583 9.04 49.30 -27.26
C GLY A 583 7.79 48.77 -26.56
N ALA A 584 7.16 47.72 -27.09
CA ALA A 584 6.10 47.00 -26.40
C ALA A 584 6.63 46.38 -25.10
N LYS A 585 5.87 46.51 -24.01
CA LYS A 585 6.22 45.97 -22.70
C LYS A 585 4.99 45.68 -21.87
N MET A 586 5.15 44.85 -20.84
CA MET A 586 4.14 44.66 -19.82
C MET A 586 4.09 45.89 -18.89
N GLU A 587 2.91 46.45 -18.68
CA GLU A 587 2.61 47.42 -17.63
C GLU A 587 1.47 46.86 -16.77
N GLY A 588 1.80 46.41 -15.56
CA GLY A 588 0.86 45.64 -14.73
C GLY A 588 0.46 44.33 -15.41
N ASP A 589 -0.84 44.15 -15.63
CA ASP A 589 -1.46 42.96 -16.22
C ASP A 589 -1.69 43.07 -17.74
N ARG A 590 -1.15 44.11 -18.38
CA ARG A 590 -1.40 44.46 -19.79
C ARG A 590 -0.13 44.58 -20.60
N LEU A 591 -0.19 44.12 -21.85
CA LEU A 591 0.83 44.44 -22.85
C LEU A 591 0.47 45.74 -23.56
N VAL A 592 1.37 46.72 -23.48
CA VAL A 592 1.13 48.08 -23.98
C VAL A 592 2.27 48.60 -24.84
N LEU A 593 1.95 49.56 -25.70
CA LEU A 593 2.90 50.41 -26.41
C LEU A 593 2.57 51.87 -26.06
N ASN A 594 3.54 52.59 -25.49
CA ASN A 594 3.35 53.96 -25.01
C ASN A 594 2.14 54.13 -24.04
N GLY A 595 1.92 53.15 -23.17
CA GLY A 595 0.81 53.13 -22.19
C GLY A 595 -0.56 52.77 -22.76
N ALA A 596 -0.68 52.55 -24.08
CA ALA A 596 -1.92 52.13 -24.74
C ALA A 596 -1.91 50.64 -25.09
N ALA A 597 -3.09 50.00 -25.08
CA ALA A 597 -3.23 48.61 -25.51
C ALA A 597 -2.83 48.45 -26.99
N ILE A 598 -2.10 47.37 -27.31
CA ILE A 598 -1.61 47.13 -28.68
C ILE A 598 -2.69 46.40 -29.49
N THR A 599 -3.17 47.04 -30.56
CA THR A 599 -4.18 46.49 -31.49
C THR A 599 -3.61 46.17 -32.88
N THR A 600 -2.29 46.27 -33.04
CA THR A 600 -1.54 45.80 -34.22
C THR A 600 -0.89 44.44 -33.92
N PRO A 601 -0.39 43.70 -34.92
CA PRO A 601 0.25 42.41 -34.68
C PRO A 601 1.45 42.54 -33.74
N VAL A 602 1.43 41.77 -32.65
CA VAL A 602 2.56 41.57 -31.74
C VAL A 602 3.26 40.27 -32.12
N ILE A 603 4.58 40.32 -32.25
CA ILE A 603 5.42 39.17 -32.59
C ILE A 603 6.34 38.86 -31.41
N ILE A 604 6.26 37.64 -30.91
CA ILE A 604 7.16 37.09 -29.89
C ILE A 604 8.06 36.04 -30.55
N GLY A 605 9.36 36.12 -30.31
CA GLY A 605 10.35 35.20 -30.86
C GLY A 605 11.58 35.05 -29.96
N VAL A 606 12.48 34.13 -30.30
CA VAL A 606 13.64 33.73 -29.49
C VAL A 606 14.60 34.89 -29.21
N LYS A 607 15.05 35.02 -27.95
CA LYS A 607 15.96 36.06 -27.45
C LYS A 607 17.38 35.76 -27.90
N GLY A 608 18.08 36.75 -28.43
CA GLY A 608 19.43 36.55 -28.97
C GLY A 608 19.46 36.18 -30.46
N VAL A 609 18.32 36.15 -31.14
CA VAL A 609 18.31 36.44 -32.57
C VAL A 609 18.45 37.96 -32.71
N SER A 610 19.67 38.45 -32.55
CA SER A 610 20.03 39.73 -33.14
C SER A 610 19.73 39.61 -34.63
N VAL A 611 18.88 40.50 -35.15
CA VAL A 611 18.90 40.79 -36.58
C VAL A 611 20.17 41.61 -36.83
N ASP A 612 21.32 40.97 -36.68
CA ASP A 612 22.62 41.50 -37.04
C ASP A 612 23.43 40.41 -37.74
N GLU A 613 24.15 40.87 -38.75
CA GLU A 613 25.02 40.20 -39.69
C GLU A 613 25.66 38.89 -39.20
N VAL A 614 25.10 37.76 -39.63
CA VAL A 614 25.85 36.51 -39.79
C VAL A 614 25.88 36.21 -41.27
N GLU A 615 27.05 36.17 -41.92
CA GLU A 615 27.19 35.56 -43.24
C GLU A 615 26.60 34.15 -43.16
N ALA A 616 25.49 33.91 -43.87
CA ALA A 616 25.01 32.55 -44.07
C ALA A 616 26.00 31.94 -45.07
N SER A 617 26.67 30.86 -44.68
CA SER A 617 27.65 30.17 -45.50
C SER A 617 27.10 29.61 -46.82
N SER A 618 25.79 29.78 -47.11
CA SER A 618 25.11 29.29 -48.31
C SER A 618 24.31 30.35 -49.11
N ALA A 619 24.25 31.61 -48.67
CA ALA A 619 23.50 32.65 -49.37
C ALA A 619 24.06 34.08 -49.20
N LYS A 620 24.30 34.79 -50.31
CA LYS A 620 24.69 36.21 -50.33
C LYS A 620 23.52 37.07 -50.76
N ILE A 621 23.18 38.10 -50.00
CA ILE A 621 22.05 39.01 -50.28
C ILE A 621 22.55 40.45 -50.20
N TRP A 622 22.24 41.28 -51.20
CA TRP A 622 22.56 42.71 -51.21
C TRP A 622 21.50 43.50 -51.98
N ALA A 623 21.48 44.82 -51.83
CA ALA A 623 20.60 45.69 -52.62
C ALA A 623 21.39 46.72 -53.41
N THR A 624 20.85 47.08 -54.58
CA THR A 624 21.25 48.25 -55.36
C THR A 624 19.98 49.04 -55.70
N SER A 625 20.11 50.24 -56.26
CA SER A 625 18.95 51.12 -56.40
C SER A 625 17.77 50.49 -57.14
N GLY A 626 16.67 50.31 -56.40
CA GLY A 626 15.44 49.67 -56.85
C GLY A 626 15.45 48.13 -56.95
N LYS A 627 16.47 47.43 -56.43
CA LYS A 627 16.57 45.95 -56.53
C LYS A 627 17.18 45.28 -55.31
N VAL A 628 16.69 44.09 -55.00
CA VAL A 628 17.36 43.10 -54.13
C VAL A 628 18.01 42.02 -55.00
N HIS A 629 19.25 41.71 -54.70
CA HIS A 629 20.05 40.67 -55.33
C HIS A 629 20.29 39.55 -54.32
N LEU A 630 20.22 38.30 -54.78
CA LEU A 630 20.61 37.17 -53.95
C LEU A 630 21.28 36.05 -54.77
N THR A 631 22.26 35.39 -54.16
CA THR A 631 22.89 34.17 -54.67
C THR A 631 22.77 33.07 -53.62
N VAL A 632 22.32 31.88 -54.02
CA VAL A 632 22.22 30.69 -53.17
C VAL A 632 22.94 29.51 -53.79
N ASP A 633 23.62 28.71 -52.96
CA ASP A 633 24.42 27.57 -53.43
C ASP A 633 23.59 26.33 -53.78
N THR A 634 22.38 26.20 -53.22
CA THR A 634 21.42 25.13 -53.53
C THR A 634 20.02 25.71 -53.77
N PRO A 635 19.17 25.07 -54.60
CA PRO A 635 17.80 25.53 -54.83
C PRO A 635 17.06 25.72 -53.50
N THR A 636 16.69 26.97 -53.21
CA THR A 636 16.14 27.36 -51.91
C THR A 636 14.92 28.25 -52.10
N ARG A 637 13.89 28.02 -51.29
CA ARG A 637 12.70 28.89 -51.27
C ARG A 637 13.07 30.26 -50.71
N VAL A 638 12.73 31.29 -51.47
CA VAL A 638 12.91 32.70 -51.11
C VAL A 638 11.56 33.37 -51.01
N CYS A 639 11.33 34.09 -49.91
CA CYS A 639 10.18 34.98 -49.76
C CYS A 639 10.64 36.39 -49.43
N ILE A 640 10.06 37.42 -50.05
CA ILE A 640 10.35 38.83 -49.75
C ILE A 640 9.07 39.49 -49.26
N PHE A 641 9.14 40.13 -48.10
CA PHE A 641 8.02 40.80 -47.46
C PHE A 641 8.29 42.30 -47.28
N SER A 642 7.24 43.10 -47.31
CA SER A 642 7.28 44.46 -46.75
C SER A 642 7.47 44.42 -45.23
N LEU A 643 7.83 45.54 -44.60
CA LEU A 643 7.86 45.64 -43.14
C LEU A 643 6.49 45.42 -42.48
N ASP A 644 5.41 45.63 -43.23
CA ASP A 644 4.04 45.34 -42.78
C ASP A 644 3.66 43.85 -42.94
N GLY A 645 4.62 42.99 -43.33
CA GLY A 645 4.45 41.54 -43.44
C GLY A 645 3.75 41.07 -44.72
N VAL A 646 3.53 41.95 -45.71
CA VAL A 646 2.93 41.57 -46.99
C VAL A 646 3.97 40.86 -47.85
N CYS A 647 3.68 39.64 -48.28
CA CYS A 647 4.56 38.89 -49.19
C CYS A 647 4.51 39.50 -50.60
N LEU A 648 5.63 40.04 -51.05
CA LEU A 648 5.79 40.67 -52.36
C LEU A 648 6.32 39.69 -53.40
N HIS A 649 7.16 38.74 -52.98
CA HIS A 649 7.69 37.68 -53.83
C HIS A 649 7.82 36.39 -53.05
N ALA A 650 7.48 35.26 -53.66
CA ALA A 650 7.74 33.92 -53.14
C ALA A 650 8.11 32.99 -54.30
N THR A 651 9.37 32.55 -54.37
CA THR A 651 9.86 31.69 -55.45
C THR A 651 10.98 30.80 -54.96
N GLU A 652 11.20 29.67 -55.62
CA GLU A 652 12.45 28.94 -55.49
C GLU A 652 13.53 29.65 -56.32
N VAL A 653 14.73 29.79 -55.77
CA VAL A 653 15.90 30.34 -56.45
C VAL A 653 17.00 29.29 -56.46
N ALA A 654 17.62 29.07 -57.61
CA ALA A 654 18.82 28.26 -57.77
C ALA A 654 19.94 29.14 -58.37
N GLY A 655 21.03 29.36 -57.63
CA GLY A 655 22.07 30.29 -58.05
C GLY A 655 21.69 31.75 -57.79
N TYR A 656 21.79 32.62 -58.80
CA TYR A 656 21.60 34.07 -58.67
C TYR A 656 20.21 34.53 -59.14
N ALA A 657 19.58 35.42 -58.37
CA ALA A 657 18.31 36.07 -58.70
C ALA A 657 18.28 37.55 -58.31
N THR A 658 17.39 38.30 -58.96
CA THR A 658 17.15 39.73 -58.66
C THR A 658 15.67 40.05 -58.63
N PHE A 659 15.26 40.89 -57.69
CA PHE A 659 13.88 41.30 -57.45
C PHE A 659 13.79 42.82 -57.47
N ALA A 660 12.96 43.39 -58.36
CA ALA A 660 12.76 44.82 -58.44
C ALA A 660 11.78 45.29 -57.35
N LEU A 661 12.22 46.22 -56.51
CA LEU A 661 11.49 46.66 -55.32
C LEU A 661 11.66 48.19 -55.15
N PRO A 662 10.59 48.94 -54.80
CA PRO A 662 10.70 50.36 -54.47
C PRO A 662 11.68 50.64 -53.33
N SER A 663 12.18 51.87 -53.21
CA SER A 663 13.06 52.29 -52.10
C SER A 663 12.34 52.14 -50.76
N SER A 664 12.73 51.12 -49.98
CA SER A 664 12.17 50.80 -48.67
C SER A 664 13.02 49.73 -47.98
N SER A 665 12.65 49.36 -46.76
CA SER A 665 13.15 48.16 -46.09
C SER A 665 12.25 46.97 -46.36
N TYR A 666 12.85 45.80 -46.59
CA TYR A 666 12.16 44.54 -46.82
C TYR A 666 12.71 43.45 -45.92
N ILE A 667 11.91 42.41 -45.70
CA ILE A 667 12.35 41.18 -45.05
C ILE A 667 12.52 40.12 -46.15
N VAL A 668 13.72 39.58 -46.33
CA VAL A 668 14.06 38.54 -47.27
C VAL A 668 14.31 37.25 -46.50
N GLU A 669 13.43 36.28 -46.66
CA GLU A 669 13.57 34.92 -46.16
C GLU A 669 14.25 34.06 -47.22
N VAL A 670 15.27 33.31 -46.84
CA VAL A 670 15.97 32.31 -47.66
C VAL A 670 16.04 31.02 -46.84
N GLY A 671 15.20 30.04 -47.19
CA GLY A 671 15.00 28.83 -46.40
C GLY A 671 14.48 29.18 -45.01
N ASN A 672 15.23 28.81 -43.96
CA ASN A 672 14.89 29.14 -42.57
C ASN A 672 15.56 30.44 -42.08
N THR A 673 16.27 31.14 -42.95
CA THR A 673 17.04 32.35 -42.59
C THR A 673 16.27 33.59 -43.01
N THR A 674 16.22 34.61 -42.17
CA THR A 674 15.51 35.87 -42.46
C THR A 674 16.48 37.05 -42.39
N ARG A 675 16.41 37.99 -43.35
CA ARG A 675 17.24 39.21 -43.36
C ARG A 675 16.45 40.46 -43.69
N LYS A 676 16.75 41.56 -43.01
CA LYS A 676 16.28 42.88 -43.44
C LYS A 676 17.21 43.42 -44.53
N VAL A 677 16.64 43.89 -45.63
CA VAL A 677 17.39 44.50 -46.74
C VAL A 677 16.83 45.90 -47.02
N LEU A 678 17.71 46.91 -47.03
CA LEU A 678 17.37 48.27 -47.40
C LEU A 678 17.64 48.48 -48.90
N VAL A 679 16.58 48.72 -49.67
CA VAL A 679 16.68 49.15 -51.07
C VAL A 679 16.68 50.67 -51.09
N ARG A 680 17.74 51.28 -51.62
CA ARG A 680 17.92 52.74 -51.68
C ARG A 680 17.41 53.34 -52.97
#